data_AF-A0A494VPK4-F1
#
_entry.id   AF-A0A494VPK4-F1
#
_cell.length_a   1.000
_cell.length_b   1.000
_cell.length_c   1.000
_cell.angle_alpha   90.00
_cell.angle_beta   90.00
_cell.angle_gamma   90.00
#
_symmetry.space_group_name_H-M   'P 1'
#
loop_
_entity.id
_entity.type
_entity.pdbx_description
1 polymer ?
#
loop_
_entity_poly.entity_id
_entity_poly.type
_entity_poly.pdbx_seq_one_letter_code
_entity_poly.pdbx_strand_id
1 'polypeptide(L)'
;MLIYINYCFSVVYNFGIKIEQKNCLNSILNHIAPYELTCLATLFAGLMLALLLWFIKKDNQTANRLLSLALCATVLEFAVPALVLPLAVGPLLYFYVRTLTRTDSSWHRKHWLHFSPLLASYWVPQPLILLSIIVYIFLTCRLIQRFYDSLQPVLMDRPRYAFRRLNQTLLLLGLLCLFTTLNQVFFLAIAWVLIFMAAEAILKTDTRVPLANANADDLEKARRLREAVAVGRLYEDADLTLASLAVKLGIHPHDLSRIINNGLKKNFNDFINELRVREVSRKMKDPAYERLTLLGIAFESGFNSQRTFNRLFKEITGKTPVEYKNNLKKVLPNDKLAMQPHLRTIILHQESPENRLSGTLKRHVMIRNYFKIAYRNLVRNSSVSIINISSLAIGLASVLLISLYIKNELGYDNFFKDANRTYRVNIHEKDGNNEFIAAHTPPPLGEALQTNFPEIESYTRIYMPGDEVVHFVKNGQREAMTEKKCLSVDSNFLQFFNYPLLKGNAATCLNGPGGVVLTESCAKKYFGETDPIGKTLIFDGYDAPFTVTAVLKDLPEQSSLQFEILQCNLAMPVIKHFSWSWVWLQTGTFIKLKPKVPNTPADIQKLVARFPAMVRVQAATAFRRIGTPFDEYLKKGNKYEVLLQPIADMHFYSAQIGNRYFVASDIKYLYIFSAIALFIILLACVNFMNLATAQSAKRAREIGIRKVLGSARRQLVWQFLTEALVCTIVASIIALIIVIIALPGFNQLASRSISISELYDLRICFGLLLLILLTALFAGSYPAFFLTSFKPVIVLKGKADAIISQTGFSTRNVLVVFQFAVSAAMIICTIVVYRQLQYNRSKDLGYNKENVLVIGDAEWLLNNEENFRQEVLKLPEVANATISTNLPASEKYFEDEYKPEMDGENPGSPEKRLDLSSYMVDEAFVPTLKLRIIAGRNFSKAFNDSTSVILNASAAKLTGWKNPIGKHLVYPGGYNKRFEVIGIVKDFNALSLHDQITPWALFYTKSGNYITRTSYIAVRLRPGDYSKGIAKIQSVWKSFLPEYPFDYNFLDQQYNELYKTDQTMGKVFSVFTLLSVIVACMGLFGLAMHTAERRTKEIGIRKVLGASTTNVIVMLSKDFLKLVVIASLIAIPIAWYAMQNWLQDFAYRTDINWWIFALSTTLVAFIALTTISFQSFRTATANPVKSLRNE
;
A
#
# COMPACT_ATOMS: atom_id res chain seq x y z
N MET A 1 5.01 -0.43 1.98
CA MET A 1 3.82 -1.25 2.28
C MET A 1 3.92 -2.64 1.64
N LEU A 2 3.96 -2.78 0.31
CA LEU A 2 4.24 -4.08 -0.37
C LEU A 2 5.54 -4.76 0.12
N ILE A 3 6.57 -3.99 0.47
CA ILE A 3 7.83 -4.51 1.02
C ILE A 3 7.71 -4.87 2.53
N TYR A 4 6.85 -4.19 3.27
CA TYR A 4 6.57 -4.47 4.70
C TYR A 4 5.73 -5.74 4.87
N ILE A 5 4.76 -5.89 3.96
CA ILE A 5 3.91 -7.07 3.86
C ILE A 5 4.76 -8.27 3.41
N ASN A 6 5.65 -8.11 2.41
CA ASN A 6 6.61 -9.15 2.03
C ASN A 6 7.61 -9.50 3.15
N TYR A 7 7.94 -8.56 4.04
CA TYR A 7 8.80 -8.83 5.19
C TYR A 7 8.10 -9.69 6.25
N CYS A 8 6.81 -9.46 6.52
CA CYS A 8 6.01 -10.38 7.34
C CYS A 8 5.98 -11.80 6.74
N PHE A 9 6.06 -11.93 5.42
CA PHE A 9 6.18 -13.22 4.74
C PHE A 9 7.61 -13.81 4.79
N SER A 10 8.66 -13.00 4.70
CA SER A 10 10.05 -13.46 4.60
C SER A 10 10.71 -13.79 5.95
N VAL A 11 10.38 -13.10 7.04
CA VAL A 11 10.92 -13.40 8.38
C VAL A 11 10.36 -14.70 8.94
N VAL A 12 9.10 -15.00 8.64
CA VAL A 12 8.44 -16.25 9.07
C VAL A 12 9.02 -17.45 8.32
N TYR A 13 9.49 -17.27 7.08
CA TYR A 13 10.09 -18.34 6.29
C TYR A 13 11.52 -18.71 6.75
N ASN A 14 12.30 -17.75 7.26
CA ASN A 14 13.69 -17.97 7.66
C ASN A 14 13.89 -18.40 9.13
N PHE A 15 12.86 -18.31 9.99
CA PHE A 15 12.98 -18.68 11.41
C PHE A 15 12.26 -19.98 11.83
N GLY A 16 11.65 -20.73 10.92
CA GLY A 16 11.07 -22.05 11.25
C GLY A 16 9.93 -22.03 12.28
N ILE A 17 9.43 -20.86 12.66
CA ILE A 17 8.27 -20.68 13.55
C ILE A 17 7.04 -20.50 12.67
N LYS A 18 6.44 -21.63 12.27
CA LYS A 18 5.08 -21.65 11.71
C LYS A 18 4.13 -21.21 12.83
N ILE A 19 3.21 -20.28 12.55
CA ILE A 19 1.94 -19.94 13.26
C ILE A 19 1.81 -18.46 13.77
N GLU A 20 2.82 -17.60 13.73
CA GLU A 20 2.66 -16.17 14.13
C GLU A 20 2.18 -15.22 13.00
N GLN A 21 1.32 -15.68 12.07
CA GLN A 21 0.71 -14.81 11.04
C GLN A 21 -0.49 -14.00 11.55
N LYS A 22 -1.01 -14.30 12.74
CA LYS A 22 -2.41 -14.03 13.12
C LYS A 22 -2.69 -12.69 13.83
N ASN A 23 -1.69 -12.00 14.41
CA ASN A 23 -1.97 -10.91 15.36
C ASN A 23 -1.91 -9.47 14.82
N CYS A 24 -1.30 -9.20 13.67
CA CYS A 24 -1.30 -7.81 13.16
C CYS A 24 -2.62 -7.50 12.43
N LEU A 25 -3.06 -8.35 11.49
CA LEU A 25 -4.06 -7.90 10.51
C LEU A 25 -5.54 -7.99 10.93
N ASN A 26 -5.92 -8.94 11.78
CA ASN A 26 -7.29 -8.96 12.32
C ASN A 26 -7.54 -7.80 13.29
N SER A 27 -6.47 -7.22 13.86
CA SER A 27 -6.54 -5.91 14.51
C SER A 27 -6.73 -4.82 13.45
N ILE A 28 -5.88 -4.74 12.42
CA ILE A 28 -5.89 -3.64 11.42
C ILE A 28 -7.29 -3.31 10.84
N LEU A 29 -8.19 -4.28 10.65
CA LEU A 29 -9.46 -4.04 9.94
C LEU A 29 -10.73 -4.05 10.83
N ASN A 30 -10.75 -4.77 11.94
CA ASN A 30 -11.90 -4.77 12.87
C ASN A 30 -11.67 -3.91 14.13
N HIS A 31 -10.41 -3.63 14.47
CA HIS A 31 -10.02 -2.70 15.52
C HIS A 31 -8.68 -2.10 15.16
N ILE A 32 -8.64 -1.07 14.30
CA ILE A 32 -7.39 -0.33 14.06
C ILE A 32 -6.83 0.04 15.44
N ALA A 33 -5.79 -0.69 15.88
CA ALA A 33 -5.21 -0.42 17.17
C ALA A 33 -4.63 0.99 17.05
N PRO A 34 -4.77 1.85 18.06
CA PRO A 34 -4.15 3.17 18.05
C PRO A 34 -2.66 3.11 17.66
N TYR A 35 -1.99 2.00 17.97
CA TYR A 35 -0.62 1.68 17.57
C TYR A 35 -0.39 1.57 16.05
N GLU A 36 -1.27 0.91 15.30
CA GLU A 36 -1.09 0.72 13.86
C GLU A 36 -1.46 1.98 13.08
N LEU A 37 -2.51 2.68 13.51
CA LEU A 37 -2.84 4.02 12.99
C LEU A 37 -1.68 4.99 13.25
N THR A 38 -1.09 4.93 14.45
CA THR A 38 0.07 5.75 14.77
C THR A 38 1.28 5.32 13.95
N CYS A 39 1.61 4.04 13.77
CA CYS A 39 2.68 3.58 12.86
C CYS A 39 2.51 4.12 11.44
N LEU A 40 1.30 4.01 10.87
CA LEU A 40 1.00 4.45 9.50
C LEU A 40 1.04 5.98 9.38
N ALA A 41 0.51 6.70 10.38
CA ALA A 41 0.63 8.15 10.48
C ALA A 41 2.10 8.60 10.68
N THR A 42 2.90 7.83 11.43
CA THR A 42 4.32 8.10 11.69
C THR A 42 5.15 7.83 10.43
N LEU A 43 4.83 6.76 9.69
CA LEU A 43 5.41 6.46 8.38
C LEU A 43 5.16 7.61 7.40
N PHE A 44 3.90 8.02 7.31
CA PHE A 44 3.46 9.04 6.38
C PHE A 44 4.03 10.42 6.76
N ALA A 45 3.84 10.86 8.01
CA ALA A 45 4.33 12.15 8.48
C ALA A 45 5.87 12.20 8.47
N GLY A 46 6.52 11.10 8.85
CA GLY A 46 7.98 10.96 8.89
C GLY A 46 8.62 11.06 7.52
N LEU A 47 8.17 10.27 6.53
CA LEU A 47 8.71 10.36 5.16
C LEU A 47 8.45 11.72 4.53
N MET A 48 7.28 12.32 4.79
CA MET A 48 6.95 13.66 4.30
C MET A 48 7.84 14.74 4.93
N LEU A 49 8.05 14.70 6.24
CA LEU A 49 8.94 15.64 6.93
C LEU A 49 10.40 15.43 6.53
N ALA A 50 10.82 14.18 6.28
CA ALA A 50 12.14 13.88 5.76
C ALA A 50 12.33 14.45 4.35
N LEU A 51 11.35 14.29 3.45
CA LEU A 51 11.36 14.93 2.14
C LEU A 51 11.40 16.46 2.27
N LEU A 52 10.54 17.05 3.12
CA LEU A 52 10.53 18.49 3.35
C LEU A 52 11.88 19.00 3.87
N LEU A 53 12.48 18.34 4.86
CA LEU A 53 13.81 18.65 5.41
C LEU A 53 14.90 18.57 4.35
N TRP A 54 14.90 17.51 3.53
CA TRP A 54 15.91 17.26 2.51
C TRP A 54 16.01 18.42 1.51
N PHE A 55 14.86 19.00 1.19
CA PHE A 55 14.75 20.05 0.19
C PHE A 55 14.65 21.48 0.76
N ILE A 56 14.59 21.65 2.09
CA ILE A 56 14.62 22.97 2.71
C ILE A 56 15.99 23.61 2.53
N LYS A 57 16.02 24.72 1.78
CA LYS A 57 17.21 25.55 1.57
C LYS A 57 17.27 26.64 2.65
N LYS A 58 17.93 26.32 3.78
CA LYS A 58 18.32 27.23 4.88
C LYS A 58 19.85 27.21 5.04
N ASP A 59 20.40 28.14 5.82
CA ASP A 59 21.85 28.24 6.09
C ASP A 59 22.46 26.92 6.64
N ASN A 60 21.65 26.04 7.26
CA ASN A 60 22.05 24.71 7.77
C ASN A 60 21.64 23.52 6.86
N GLN A 61 21.71 23.69 5.54
CA GLN A 61 21.22 22.68 4.57
C GLN A 61 21.84 21.29 4.75
N THR A 62 23.14 21.21 5.03
CA THR A 62 23.85 19.95 5.26
C THR A 62 23.34 19.23 6.51
N ALA A 63 23.08 19.98 7.58
CA ALA A 63 22.50 19.46 8.82
C ALA A 63 21.07 18.93 8.58
N ASN A 64 20.23 19.69 7.87
CA ASN A 64 18.86 19.28 7.58
C ASN A 64 18.79 18.00 6.72
N ARG A 65 19.73 17.80 5.80
CA ARG A 65 19.85 16.57 4.99
C ARG A 65 20.27 15.37 5.84
N LEU A 66 21.20 15.55 6.79
CA LEU A 66 21.60 14.49 7.72
C LEU A 66 20.44 14.09 8.66
N LEU A 67 19.69 15.08 9.16
CA LEU A 67 18.48 14.84 9.95
C LEU A 67 17.37 14.17 9.12
N SER A 68 17.22 14.56 7.85
CA SER A 68 16.31 13.91 6.91
C SER A 68 16.68 12.44 6.67
N LEU A 69 17.96 12.13 6.49
CA LEU A 69 18.42 10.74 6.36
C LEU A 69 18.19 9.95 7.64
N ALA A 70 18.42 10.54 8.82
CA ALA A 70 18.14 9.89 10.09
C ALA A 70 16.63 9.60 10.26
N LEU A 71 15.79 10.57 9.88
CA LEU A 71 14.34 10.40 9.91
C LEU A 71 13.87 9.36 8.89
N CYS A 72 14.32 9.40 7.63
CA CYS A 72 14.04 8.36 6.65
C CYS A 72 14.52 6.99 7.13
N ALA A 73 15.70 6.92 7.75
CA ALA A 73 16.29 5.68 8.26
C ALA A 73 15.40 5.01 9.31
N THR A 74 15.01 5.78 10.32
CA THR A 74 14.10 5.30 11.38
C THR A 74 12.69 5.04 10.89
N VAL A 75 12.18 5.83 9.94
CA VAL A 75 10.80 5.70 9.47
C VAL A 75 10.65 4.54 8.47
N LEU A 76 11.67 4.28 7.65
CA LEU A 76 11.68 3.14 6.72
C LEU A 76 11.89 1.81 7.42
N GLU A 77 12.43 1.81 8.64
CA GLU A 77 12.53 0.60 9.47
C GLU A 77 11.14 0.02 9.81
N PHE A 78 10.09 0.85 9.91
CA PHE A 78 8.70 0.40 10.01
C PHE A 78 8.09 -0.05 8.68
N ALA A 79 8.83 -0.01 7.57
CA ALA A 79 8.40 -0.51 6.27
C ALA A 79 9.26 -1.66 5.76
N VAL A 80 10.49 -1.81 6.25
CA VAL A 80 11.42 -2.92 5.99
C VAL A 80 12.30 -3.10 7.23
N PRO A 81 11.85 -3.85 8.25
CA PRO A 81 12.75 -4.27 9.31
C PRO A 81 13.84 -5.17 8.68
N ALA A 82 15.03 -5.27 9.27
CA ALA A 82 16.26 -5.86 8.71
C ALA A 82 17.13 -4.97 7.80
N LEU A 83 16.67 -3.80 7.35
CA LEU A 83 17.58 -2.84 6.74
C LEU A 83 18.33 -2.15 7.89
N VAL A 84 19.65 -2.30 7.94
CA VAL A 84 20.48 -2.00 9.13
C VAL A 84 20.69 -0.50 9.39
N LEU A 85 19.63 0.27 9.22
CA LEU A 85 19.51 1.70 9.39
C LEU A 85 19.70 2.19 10.85
N PRO A 86 19.47 1.42 11.93
CA PRO A 86 19.76 1.88 13.30
C PRO A 86 21.21 2.28 13.50
N LEU A 87 22.14 1.53 12.88
CA LEU A 87 23.58 1.81 12.92
C LEU A 87 23.95 3.12 12.23
N ALA A 88 23.12 3.61 11.31
CA ALA A 88 23.31 4.90 10.64
C ALA A 88 22.85 6.08 11.51
N VAL A 89 21.86 5.89 12.39
CA VAL A 89 21.22 6.99 13.16
C VAL A 89 22.22 7.69 14.08
N GLY A 90 23.07 6.93 14.79
CA GLY A 90 24.10 7.49 15.68
C GLY A 90 25.10 8.42 14.95
N PRO A 91 25.81 7.92 13.92
CA PRO A 91 26.68 8.75 13.09
C PRO A 91 25.95 9.94 12.44
N LEU A 92 24.73 9.75 11.93
CA LEU A 92 23.95 10.83 11.29
C LEU A 92 23.62 11.95 12.28
N LEU A 93 23.23 11.63 13.52
CA LEU A 93 22.96 12.61 14.57
C LEU A 93 24.23 13.31 15.06
N TYR A 94 25.35 12.58 15.17
CA TYR A 94 26.66 13.17 15.50
C TYR A 94 27.08 14.20 14.45
N PHE A 95 27.00 13.86 13.16
CA PHE A 95 27.34 14.79 12.08
C PHE A 95 26.33 15.94 11.97
N TYR A 96 25.05 15.70 12.25
CA TYR A 96 24.05 16.77 12.38
C TYR A 96 24.46 17.82 13.41
N VAL A 97 24.80 17.42 14.63
CA VAL A 97 25.23 18.35 15.69
C VAL A 97 26.60 18.96 15.40
N ARG A 98 27.53 18.20 14.82
CA ARG A 98 28.84 18.73 14.39
C ARG A 98 28.67 19.85 13.37
N THR A 99 27.78 19.69 12.39
CA THR A 99 27.49 20.76 11.41
C THR A 99 26.77 21.97 12.00
N LEU A 100 26.02 21.79 13.11
CA LEU A 100 25.41 22.90 13.84
C LEU A 100 26.38 23.66 14.75
N THR A 101 27.42 22.99 15.26
CA THR A 101 28.40 23.56 16.22
C THR A 101 29.67 24.09 15.55
N ARG A 102 30.04 23.57 14.37
CA ARG A 102 31.20 24.02 13.58
C ARG A 102 30.79 24.29 12.14
N THR A 103 30.58 25.57 11.80
CA THR A 103 30.08 26.01 10.49
C THR A 103 31.10 25.90 9.36
N ASP A 104 32.41 25.88 9.66
CA ASP A 104 33.49 25.83 8.65
C ASP A 104 33.98 24.40 8.33
N SER A 105 33.28 23.38 8.83
CA SER A 105 33.65 21.97 8.66
C SER A 105 33.21 21.43 7.30
N SER A 106 34.11 21.38 6.32
CA SER A 106 33.87 20.63 5.06
C SER A 106 33.79 19.11 5.30
N TRP A 107 32.98 18.40 4.49
CA TRP A 107 32.84 16.94 4.58
C TRP A 107 34.06 16.26 3.95
N HIS A 108 34.82 15.47 4.73
CA HIS A 108 36.00 14.76 4.23
C HIS A 108 35.73 13.28 3.97
N ARG A 109 36.48 12.66 3.03
CA ARG A 109 36.33 11.23 2.68
C ARG A 109 36.48 10.29 3.89
N LYS A 110 37.33 10.65 4.87
CA LYS A 110 37.49 9.92 6.13
C LYS A 110 36.20 9.83 6.96
N HIS A 111 35.24 10.72 6.78
CA HIS A 111 33.96 10.68 7.49
C HIS A 111 33.09 9.47 7.07
N TRP A 112 33.30 8.93 5.86
CA TRP A 112 32.60 7.72 5.41
C TRP A 112 32.98 6.47 6.20
N LEU A 113 34.15 6.46 6.85
CA LEU A 113 34.59 5.34 7.70
C LEU A 113 33.70 5.16 8.94
N HIS A 114 33.03 6.22 9.42
CA HIS A 114 32.05 6.12 10.52
C HIS A 114 30.79 5.34 10.13
N PHE A 115 30.56 5.13 8.83
CA PHE A 115 29.48 4.32 8.28
C PHE A 115 29.94 2.90 7.90
N SER A 116 31.23 2.55 8.07
CA SER A 116 31.74 1.19 7.82
C SER A 116 31.03 0.08 8.63
N PRO A 117 30.51 0.32 9.85
CA PRO A 117 29.72 -0.69 10.56
C PRO A 117 28.40 -1.07 9.87
N LEU A 118 27.87 -0.23 8.95
CA LEU A 118 26.72 -0.61 8.12
C LEU A 118 27.01 -1.78 7.19
N LEU A 119 28.26 -1.94 6.73
CA LEU A 119 28.66 -3.04 5.84
C LEU A 119 28.86 -4.36 6.61
N ALA A 120 29.32 -4.27 7.86
CA ALA A 120 29.52 -5.43 8.75
C ALA A 120 28.22 -5.88 9.44
N SER A 121 27.16 -5.10 9.30
CA SER A 121 25.97 -5.16 10.13
C SER A 121 25.15 -6.45 10.08
N TYR A 122 25.27 -7.22 9.00
CA TYR A 122 24.64 -8.55 8.88
C TYR A 122 25.27 -9.59 9.82
N TRP A 123 26.47 -9.30 10.35
CA TRP A 123 27.30 -10.22 11.13
C TRP A 123 27.49 -9.78 12.59
N VAL A 124 26.89 -8.65 13.01
CA VAL A 124 27.13 -8.04 14.32
C VAL A 124 25.96 -8.30 15.27
N PRO A 125 26.20 -8.86 16.49
CA PRO A 125 25.17 -9.04 17.51
C PRO A 125 24.50 -7.72 17.92
N GLN A 126 23.18 -7.74 18.15
CA GLN A 126 22.40 -6.58 18.61
C GLN A 126 23.03 -5.73 19.74
N PRO A 127 23.66 -6.29 20.81
CA PRO A 127 24.26 -5.47 21.87
C PRO A 127 25.44 -4.60 21.40
N LEU A 128 26.17 -4.98 20.36
CA LEU A 128 27.26 -4.17 19.78
C LEU A 128 26.73 -2.95 19.00
N ILE A 129 25.49 -3.00 18.51
CA ILE A 129 24.81 -1.88 17.87
C ILE A 129 24.52 -0.76 18.89
N LEU A 130 24.13 -1.13 20.13
CA LEU A 130 23.94 -0.17 21.21
C LEU A 130 25.24 0.51 21.63
N LEU A 131 26.34 -0.23 21.68
CA LEU A 131 27.64 0.35 22.00
C LEU A 131 28.01 1.47 21.02
N SER A 132 27.75 1.28 19.72
CA SER A 132 27.94 2.30 18.69
C SER A 132 27.08 3.55 18.93
N ILE A 133 25.77 3.37 19.16
CA ILE A 133 24.83 4.49 19.39
C ILE A 133 25.22 5.27 20.65
N ILE A 134 25.54 4.58 21.76
CA ILE A 134 25.96 5.20 23.02
C ILE A 134 27.25 6.00 22.83
N VAL A 135 28.24 5.45 22.11
CA VAL A 135 29.50 6.15 21.80
C VAL A 135 29.25 7.42 20.99
N TYR A 136 28.42 7.38 19.94
CA TYR A 136 28.12 8.58 19.14
C TYR A 136 27.29 9.61 19.91
N ILE A 137 26.37 9.20 20.78
CA ILE A 137 25.62 10.13 21.64
C ILE A 137 26.55 10.78 22.66
N PHE A 138 27.46 10.02 23.29
CA PHE A 138 28.48 10.57 24.18
C PHE A 138 29.38 11.59 23.46
N LEU A 139 29.86 11.25 22.26
CA LEU A 139 30.65 12.16 21.42
C LEU A 139 29.87 13.43 21.05
N THR A 140 28.56 13.31 20.84
CA THR A 140 27.66 14.42 20.52
C THR A 140 27.48 15.35 21.73
N CYS A 141 27.24 14.80 22.92
CA CYS A 141 27.17 15.58 24.16
C CYS A 141 28.48 16.33 24.43
N ARG A 142 29.64 15.67 24.20
CA ARG A 142 30.95 16.30 24.35
C ARG A 142 31.20 17.43 23.34
N LEU A 143 30.67 17.33 22.12
CA LEU A 143 30.71 18.42 21.13
C LEU A 143 29.88 19.63 21.58
N ILE A 144 28.69 19.39 22.11
CA ILE A 144 27.81 20.45 22.64
C ILE A 144 28.48 21.13 23.84
N GLN A 145 29.09 20.37 24.75
CA GLN A 145 29.81 20.92 25.90
C GLN A 145 31.01 21.77 25.50
N ARG A 146 31.85 21.29 24.56
CA ARG A 146 32.95 22.10 24.00
C ARG A 146 32.48 23.38 23.32
N PHE A 147 31.31 23.32 22.65
CA PHE A 147 30.71 24.52 22.07
C PHE A 147 30.22 25.49 23.16
N TYR A 148 29.65 24.99 24.25
CA TYR A 148 29.30 25.81 25.42
C TYR A 148 30.50 26.49 26.06
N ASP A 149 31.60 25.76 26.24
CA ASP A 149 32.84 26.29 26.82
C ASP A 149 33.45 27.39 25.94
N SER A 150 33.15 27.38 24.63
CA SER A 150 33.59 28.41 23.68
C SER A 150 32.69 29.66 23.60
N LEU A 151 31.49 29.65 24.22
CA LEU A 151 30.55 30.77 24.18
C LEU A 151 30.76 31.73 25.36
N GLN A 152 31.30 32.93 25.10
CA GLN A 152 31.37 33.99 26.11
C GLN A 152 29.95 34.38 26.62
N PRO A 153 29.79 34.69 27.93
CA PRO A 153 28.52 35.12 28.50
C PRO A 153 28.18 36.55 28.01
N VAL A 154 27.44 36.65 26.92
CA VAL A 154 26.81 37.90 26.49
C VAL A 154 25.29 37.79 26.71
N LEU A 155 24.69 38.91 27.13
CA LEU A 155 23.37 39.13 27.76
C LEU A 155 22.09 38.57 27.06
N MET A 156 22.17 37.60 26.15
CA MET A 156 21.00 36.87 25.67
C MET A 156 21.25 35.36 25.64
N ASP A 157 20.68 34.64 26.62
CA ASP A 157 20.72 33.19 26.81
C ASP A 157 19.96 32.35 25.73
N ARG A 158 19.44 33.00 24.69
CA ARG A 158 18.59 32.34 23.68
C ARG A 158 19.27 31.16 22.95
N PRO A 159 20.54 31.24 22.50
CA PRO A 159 21.23 30.09 21.92
C PRO A 159 21.60 29.04 22.98
N ARG A 160 21.92 29.46 24.21
CA ARG A 160 22.21 28.52 25.30
C ARG A 160 21.00 27.64 25.63
N TYR A 161 19.80 28.24 25.66
CA TYR A 161 18.54 27.52 25.84
C TYR A 161 18.21 26.57 24.69
N ALA A 162 18.44 26.99 23.43
CA ALA A 162 18.18 26.17 22.25
C ALA A 162 19.06 24.92 22.17
N PHE A 163 20.36 25.03 22.50
CA PHE A 163 21.26 23.88 22.57
C PHE A 163 21.03 23.01 23.81
N ARG A 164 20.48 23.56 24.89
CA ARG A 164 20.20 22.80 26.12
C ARG A 164 19.02 21.88 25.89
N ARG A 165 18.01 22.37 25.19
CA ARG A 165 16.88 21.58 24.70
C ARG A 165 17.34 20.50 23.72
N LEU A 166 18.25 20.83 22.78
CA LEU A 166 18.84 19.84 21.86
C LEU A 166 19.60 18.73 22.60
N ASN A 167 20.38 19.09 23.63
CA ASN A 167 21.10 18.13 24.47
C ASN A 167 20.13 17.20 25.23
N GLN A 168 19.07 17.76 25.82
CA GLN A 168 18.02 16.99 26.48
C GLN A 168 17.29 16.04 25.51
N THR A 169 16.99 16.49 24.28
CA THR A 169 16.35 15.63 23.26
C THR A 169 17.27 14.51 22.78
N LEU A 170 18.58 14.73 22.70
CA LEU A 170 19.56 13.71 22.31
C LEU A 170 19.79 12.68 23.42
N LEU A 171 19.80 13.11 24.68
CA LEU A 171 19.82 12.20 25.84
C LEU A 171 18.55 11.35 25.92
N LEU A 172 17.38 11.95 25.69
CA LEU A 172 16.11 11.22 25.57
C LEU A 172 16.17 10.19 24.44
N LEU A 173 16.70 10.56 23.27
CA LEU A 173 16.83 9.66 22.13
C LEU A 173 17.79 8.50 22.41
N GLY A 174 18.88 8.74 23.14
CA GLY A 174 19.80 7.69 23.60
C GLY A 174 19.17 6.73 24.63
N LEU A 175 18.39 7.28 25.56
CA LEU A 175 17.64 6.49 26.54
C LEU A 175 16.54 5.66 25.85
N LEU A 176 15.82 6.23 24.89
CA LEU A 176 14.85 5.49 24.07
C LEU A 176 15.52 4.38 23.24
N CYS A 177 16.73 4.62 22.70
CA CYS A 177 17.51 3.58 22.02
C CYS A 177 17.86 2.41 22.97
N LEU A 178 18.16 2.67 24.25
CA LEU A 178 18.35 1.59 25.24
C LEU A 178 17.05 0.78 25.46
N PHE A 179 15.89 1.44 25.50
CA PHE A 179 14.62 0.75 25.67
C PHE A 179 14.17 -0.06 24.44
N THR A 180 14.74 0.18 23.25
CA THR A 180 14.44 -0.65 22.06
C THR A 180 14.87 -2.10 22.20
N THR A 181 15.81 -2.44 23.11
CA THR A 181 16.17 -3.84 23.40
C THR A 181 15.11 -4.57 24.21
N LEU A 182 14.26 -3.82 24.92
CA LEU A 182 13.20 -4.36 25.76
C LEU A 182 11.88 -4.48 24.99
N ASN A 183 11.60 -3.54 24.08
CA ASN A 183 10.39 -3.57 23.26
C ASN A 183 10.51 -2.73 21.96
N GLN A 184 10.00 -3.25 20.84
CA GLN A 184 10.00 -2.55 19.55
C GLN A 184 9.11 -1.29 19.53
N VAL A 185 8.15 -1.15 20.45
CA VAL A 185 7.30 0.06 20.57
C VAL A 185 8.12 1.34 20.77
N PHE A 186 9.31 1.24 21.38
CA PHE A 186 10.18 2.40 21.60
C PHE A 186 10.80 2.96 20.31
N PHE A 187 10.82 2.21 19.19
CA PHE A 187 11.14 2.78 17.88
C PHE A 187 10.14 3.86 17.48
N LEU A 188 8.86 3.68 17.78
CA LEU A 188 7.82 4.68 17.51
C LEU A 188 8.15 5.98 18.25
N ALA A 189 8.54 5.89 19.52
CA ALA A 189 8.96 7.06 20.29
C ALA A 189 10.19 7.76 19.69
N ILE A 190 11.19 7.01 19.19
CA ILE A 190 12.36 7.57 18.50
C ILE A 190 11.93 8.31 17.23
N ALA A 191 11.05 7.72 16.42
CA ALA A 191 10.53 8.33 15.21
C ALA A 191 9.74 9.62 15.50
N TRP A 192 8.95 9.65 16.56
CA TRP A 192 8.24 10.85 17.01
C TRP A 192 9.18 11.96 17.48
N VAL A 193 10.25 11.61 18.20
CA VAL A 193 11.30 12.58 18.59
C VAL A 193 12.01 13.13 17.36
N LEU A 194 12.32 12.29 16.36
CA LEU A 194 12.92 12.74 15.10
C LEU A 194 11.96 13.59 14.25
N ILE A 195 10.67 13.22 14.20
CA ILE A 195 9.59 14.02 13.59
C ILE A 195 9.48 15.39 14.25
N PHE A 196 9.58 15.45 15.58
CA PHE A 196 9.56 16.69 16.32
C PHE A 196 10.80 17.54 16.03
N MET A 197 12.00 16.94 16.05
CA MET A 197 13.23 17.63 15.67
C MET A 197 13.18 18.14 14.22
N ALA A 198 12.61 17.34 13.32
CA ALA A 198 12.38 17.71 11.93
C ALA A 198 11.43 18.89 11.81
N ALA A 199 10.25 18.81 12.42
CA ALA A 199 9.29 19.90 12.45
C ALA A 199 9.89 21.17 13.07
N GLU A 200 10.65 21.06 14.15
CA GLU A 200 11.32 22.19 14.80
C GLU A 200 12.39 22.83 13.90
N ALA A 201 13.21 22.03 13.22
CA ALA A 201 14.20 22.50 12.26
C ALA A 201 13.54 23.22 11.06
N ILE A 202 12.36 22.74 10.63
CA ILE A 202 11.53 23.38 9.60
C ILE A 202 10.95 24.71 10.11
N LEU A 203 10.51 24.77 11.37
CA LEU A 203 9.85 25.93 11.97
C LEU A 203 10.81 27.04 12.40
N LYS A 204 12.04 26.72 12.85
CA LYS A 204 13.05 27.68 13.33
C LYS A 204 13.43 28.72 12.27
N THR A 205 13.46 30.00 12.65
CA THR A 205 13.99 31.12 11.85
C THR A 205 15.51 31.15 11.93
N ASP A 206 16.22 31.36 10.81
CA ASP A 206 17.69 31.49 10.78
C ASP A 206 18.16 32.58 11.75
N THR A 207 18.56 32.18 12.95
CA THR A 207 19.35 33.02 13.84
C THR A 207 20.79 32.61 13.63
N ARG A 208 21.50 33.28 12.71
CA ARG A 208 22.95 33.37 12.85
C ARG A 208 23.18 34.00 14.22
N VAL A 209 23.63 33.22 15.20
CA VAL A 209 24.49 33.80 16.22
C VAL A 209 25.76 34.13 15.45
N PRO A 210 26.19 35.39 15.37
CA PRO A 210 27.53 35.66 14.86
C PRO A 210 28.47 34.90 15.81
N LEU A 211 29.04 33.79 15.35
CA LEU A 211 30.28 33.29 15.94
C LEU A 211 31.25 34.45 15.76
N ALA A 212 31.65 35.05 16.87
CA ALA A 212 32.58 36.16 16.91
C ALA A 212 33.96 35.66 16.46
N ASN A 213 34.14 35.45 15.16
CA ASN A 213 35.43 35.22 14.53
C ASN A 213 36.07 36.55 14.12
N ALA A 214 35.87 37.59 14.92
CA ALA A 214 36.67 38.81 14.91
C ALA A 214 37.04 39.15 16.37
N ASN A 215 38.14 38.53 16.79
CA ASN A 215 39.06 38.95 17.85
C ASN A 215 38.45 39.31 19.22
N ALA A 216 38.08 38.30 20.02
CA ALA A 216 37.85 38.47 21.47
C ALA A 216 39.05 39.14 22.17
N ASP A 217 40.27 38.90 21.65
CA ASP A 217 41.50 39.55 22.08
C ASP A 217 41.51 41.06 21.78
N ASP A 218 41.02 41.50 20.60
CA ASP A 218 40.95 42.92 20.27
C ASP A 218 39.87 43.66 21.08
N LEU A 219 38.80 42.97 21.52
CA LEU A 219 37.73 43.54 22.36
C LEU A 219 38.17 43.74 23.82
N GLU A 220 38.90 42.78 24.38
CA GLU A 220 39.52 42.90 25.70
C GLU A 220 40.65 43.94 25.68
N LYS A 221 41.50 43.92 24.66
CA LYS A 221 42.53 44.96 24.44
C LYS A 221 41.91 46.34 24.24
N ALA A 222 40.79 46.44 23.54
CA ALA A 222 40.04 47.68 23.37
C ALA A 222 39.47 48.21 24.70
N ARG A 223 39.02 47.33 25.60
CA ARG A 223 38.54 47.72 26.93
C ARG A 223 39.69 48.25 27.78
N ARG A 224 40.81 47.51 27.85
CA ARG A 224 42.02 47.95 28.56
C ARG A 224 42.60 49.23 27.96
N LEU A 225 42.57 49.37 26.64
CA LEU A 225 42.97 50.59 25.94
C LEU A 225 42.11 51.78 26.38
N ARG A 226 40.77 51.63 26.40
CA ARG A 226 39.86 52.69 26.85
C ARG A 226 40.11 53.06 28.31
N GLU A 227 40.33 52.09 29.18
CA GLU A 227 40.67 52.32 30.60
C GLU A 227 42.04 53.01 30.74
N ALA A 228 43.09 52.54 30.05
CA ALA A 228 44.43 53.13 30.11
C ALA A 228 44.47 54.59 29.60
N VAL A 229 43.78 54.87 28.48
CA VAL A 229 43.67 56.22 27.92
C VAL A 229 42.85 57.14 28.84
N ALA A 230 41.80 56.60 29.49
CA ALA A 230 40.96 57.35 30.42
C ALA A 230 41.69 57.66 31.74
N VAL A 231 42.35 56.66 32.34
CA VAL A 231 43.07 56.79 33.62
C VAL A 231 44.28 57.70 33.48
N GLY A 232 45.06 57.56 32.40
CA GLY A 232 46.21 58.42 32.12
C GLY A 232 45.84 59.80 31.57
N ARG A 233 44.54 60.12 31.42
CA ARG A 233 44.01 61.35 30.78
C ARG A 233 44.70 61.73 29.47
N LEU A 234 45.13 60.73 28.70
CA LEU A 234 45.96 60.95 27.50
C LEU A 234 45.21 61.72 26.40
N TYR A 235 43.87 61.77 26.48
CA TYR A 235 43.00 62.52 25.59
C TYR A 235 43.00 64.04 25.83
N GLU A 236 43.52 64.54 26.96
CA GLU A 236 43.64 65.99 27.24
C GLU A 236 44.74 66.64 26.38
N ASP A 237 45.68 65.85 25.85
CA ASP A 237 46.72 66.32 24.92
C ASP A 237 46.08 66.76 23.59
N ALA A 238 46.14 68.07 23.33
CA ALA A 238 45.60 68.75 22.16
C ALA A 238 46.13 68.19 20.84
N ASP A 239 47.40 67.79 20.78
CA ASP A 239 48.10 67.38 19.56
C ASP A 239 48.27 65.85 19.45
N LEU A 240 47.47 65.11 20.21
CA LEU A 240 47.51 63.65 20.22
C LEU A 240 47.18 63.06 18.83
N THR A 241 48.14 62.31 18.28
CA THR A 241 47.98 61.52 17.05
C THR A 241 47.99 60.03 17.38
N LEU A 242 47.55 59.19 16.44
CA LEU A 242 47.60 57.74 16.61
C LEU A 242 49.04 57.25 16.90
N ALA A 243 50.04 57.86 16.26
CA ALA A 243 51.45 57.51 16.46
C ALA A 243 51.97 57.95 17.84
N SER A 244 51.63 59.15 18.31
CA SER A 244 52.04 59.59 19.64
C SER A 244 51.34 58.84 20.76
N LEU A 245 50.06 58.45 20.57
CA LEU A 245 49.36 57.59 21.52
C LEU A 245 49.94 56.17 21.58
N ALA A 246 50.32 55.62 20.42
CA ALA A 246 50.99 54.33 20.31
C ALA A 246 52.30 54.29 21.12
N VAL A 247 53.13 55.33 21.00
CA VAL A 247 54.37 55.47 21.78
C VAL A 247 54.08 55.56 23.28
N LYS A 248 53.12 56.41 23.70
CA LYS A 248 52.77 56.57 25.14
C LYS A 248 52.22 55.29 25.78
N LEU A 249 51.63 54.39 24.99
CA LEU A 249 51.08 53.11 25.46
C LEU A 249 52.04 51.92 25.26
N GLY A 250 53.19 52.12 24.60
CA GLY A 250 54.12 51.03 24.28
C GLY A 250 53.56 50.01 23.27
N ILE A 251 52.66 50.43 22.36
CA ILE A 251 52.00 49.57 21.37
C ILE A 251 52.37 50.06 19.97
N HIS A 252 52.55 49.15 19.00
CA HIS A 252 52.81 49.55 17.62
C HIS A 252 51.59 50.28 16.98
N PRO A 253 51.76 51.37 16.20
CA PRO A 253 50.65 52.17 15.67
C PRO A 253 49.62 51.39 14.84
N HIS A 254 50.09 50.40 14.06
CA HIS A 254 49.22 49.51 13.29
C HIS A 254 48.30 48.67 14.19
N ASP A 255 48.84 48.13 15.29
CA ASP A 255 48.07 47.30 16.21
C ASP A 255 47.10 48.15 17.03
N LEU A 256 47.50 49.36 17.42
CA LEU A 256 46.61 50.32 18.06
C LEU A 256 45.43 50.70 17.16
N SER A 257 45.70 50.96 15.87
CA SER A 257 44.65 51.24 14.87
C SER A 257 43.71 50.04 14.72
N ARG A 258 44.27 48.82 14.65
CA ARG A 258 43.49 47.58 14.53
C ARG A 258 42.59 47.38 15.75
N ILE A 259 43.11 47.60 16.96
CA ILE A 259 42.34 47.47 18.21
C ILE A 259 41.20 48.50 18.26
N ILE A 260 41.44 49.74 17.84
CA ILE A 260 40.40 50.80 17.82
C ILE A 260 39.34 50.50 16.76
N ASN A 261 39.75 50.17 15.53
CA ASN A 261 38.83 49.92 14.41
C ASN A 261 38.04 48.62 14.58
N ASN A 262 38.67 47.53 15.00
CA ASN A 262 38.00 46.23 15.11
C ASN A 262 37.35 46.03 16.49
N GLY A 263 38.06 46.42 17.55
CA GLY A 263 37.60 46.23 18.93
C GLY A 263 36.57 47.27 19.38
N LEU A 264 36.78 48.55 19.07
CA LEU A 264 35.83 49.62 19.42
C LEU A 264 34.84 49.97 18.30
N LYS A 265 35.08 49.50 17.07
CA LYS A 265 34.31 49.87 15.86
C LYS A 265 34.26 51.38 15.62
N LYS A 266 35.37 52.06 15.91
CA LYS A 266 35.53 53.51 15.75
C LYS A 266 36.87 53.79 15.06
N ASN A 267 37.02 54.96 14.45
CA ASN A 267 38.35 55.46 14.08
C ASN A 267 39.00 56.15 15.30
N PHE A 268 40.30 56.45 15.21
CA PHE A 268 41.07 57.10 16.29
C PHE A 268 40.44 58.41 16.77
N ASN A 269 40.02 59.28 15.85
CA ASN A 269 39.46 60.59 16.18
C ASN A 269 38.14 60.45 16.93
N ASP A 270 37.24 59.57 16.49
CA ASP A 270 35.94 59.35 17.14
C ASP A 270 36.11 58.74 18.54
N PHE A 271 37.13 57.90 18.72
CA PHE A 271 37.46 57.32 20.02
C PHE A 271 37.94 58.39 21.01
N ILE A 272 38.89 59.23 20.62
CA ILE A 272 39.43 60.29 21.48
C ILE A 272 38.38 61.38 21.73
N ASN A 273 37.65 61.81 20.70
CA ASN A 273 36.64 62.85 20.83
C ASN A 273 35.48 62.43 21.74
N GLU A 274 35.10 61.15 21.75
CA GLU A 274 34.11 60.65 22.72
C GLU A 274 34.58 60.84 24.17
N LEU A 275 35.86 60.56 24.46
CA LEU A 275 36.42 60.76 25.80
C LEU A 275 36.47 62.24 26.15
N ARG A 276 36.89 63.10 25.22
CA ARG A 276 36.92 64.56 25.42
C ARG A 276 35.53 65.14 25.67
N VAL A 277 34.50 64.73 24.92
CA VAL A 277 33.10 65.19 25.16
C VAL A 277 32.57 64.72 26.51
N ARG A 278 32.90 63.49 26.92
CA ARG A 278 32.53 62.98 28.25
C ARG A 278 33.21 63.76 29.36
N GLU A 279 34.48 64.11 29.19
CA GLU A 279 35.23 64.93 30.13
C GLU A 279 34.64 66.34 30.25
N VAL A 280 34.34 66.99 29.12
CA VAL A 280 33.65 68.29 29.13
C VAL A 280 32.30 68.18 29.84
N SER A 281 31.53 67.13 29.57
CA SER A 281 30.23 66.92 30.24
C SER A 281 30.37 66.68 31.74
N ARG A 282 31.46 66.05 32.18
CA ARG A 282 31.81 65.85 33.59
C ARG A 282 32.19 67.19 34.24
N LYS A 283 33.12 67.94 33.65
CA LYS A 283 33.55 69.27 34.13
C LYS A 283 32.40 70.27 34.16
N MET A 284 31.47 70.24 33.19
CA MET A 284 30.26 71.08 33.20
C MET A 284 29.32 70.80 34.39
N LYS A 285 29.38 69.60 34.99
CA LYS A 285 28.58 69.21 36.16
C LYS A 285 29.29 69.48 37.49
N ASP A 286 30.62 69.63 37.46
CA ASP A 286 31.44 69.81 38.64
C ASP A 286 31.46 71.30 39.06
N PRO A 287 31.03 71.64 40.29
CA PRO A 287 31.02 73.02 40.78
C PRO A 287 32.39 73.70 40.72
N ALA A 288 33.50 72.94 40.78
CA ALA A 288 34.85 73.48 40.73
C ALA A 288 35.17 74.20 39.40
N TYR A 289 34.46 73.87 38.31
CA TYR A 289 34.69 74.41 36.97
C TYR A 289 33.63 75.46 36.56
N GLU A 290 32.73 75.89 37.47
CA GLU A 290 31.75 76.96 37.19
C GLU A 290 32.42 78.29 36.77
N ARG A 291 33.66 78.53 37.24
CA ARG A 291 34.45 79.74 36.95
C ARG A 291 35.05 79.77 35.54
N LEU A 292 35.11 78.64 34.84
CA LEU A 292 35.66 78.56 33.49
C LEU A 292 34.56 78.78 32.43
N THR A 293 34.92 79.48 31.35
CA THR A 293 34.04 79.59 30.19
C THR A 293 33.85 78.22 29.53
N LEU A 294 32.75 78.01 28.80
CA LEU A 294 32.52 76.78 28.02
C LEU A 294 33.70 76.44 27.10
N LEU A 295 34.34 77.48 26.56
CA LEU A 295 35.52 77.35 25.74
C LEU A 295 36.75 76.93 26.56
N GLY A 296 36.94 77.50 27.74
CA GLY A 296 38.00 77.11 28.67
C GLY A 296 37.90 75.63 29.09
N ILE A 297 36.69 75.16 29.42
CA ILE A 297 36.44 73.74 29.75
C ILE A 297 36.76 72.84 28.55
N ALA A 298 36.41 73.27 27.34
CA ALA A 298 36.71 72.52 26.11
C ALA A 298 38.21 72.44 25.84
N PHE A 299 38.95 73.55 25.99
CA PHE A 299 40.40 73.58 25.81
C PHE A 299 41.12 72.70 26.83
N GLU A 300 40.76 72.77 28.12
CA GLU A 300 41.33 71.89 29.14
C GLU A 300 40.98 70.40 28.94
N SER A 301 39.97 70.10 28.12
CA SER A 301 39.58 68.73 27.79
C SER A 301 40.17 68.27 26.45
N GLY A 302 41.13 69.01 25.89
CA GLY A 302 41.88 68.65 24.68
C GLY A 302 41.25 69.09 23.35
N PHE A 303 40.29 70.03 23.34
CA PHE A 303 39.75 70.59 22.09
C PHE A 303 40.52 71.85 21.65
N ASN A 304 41.02 71.85 20.41
CA ASN A 304 41.83 72.97 19.88
C ASN A 304 41.00 73.96 19.05
N SER A 305 39.71 73.67 18.82
CA SER A 305 38.82 74.48 17.98
C SER A 305 37.39 74.50 18.52
N GLN A 306 36.85 75.70 18.70
CA GLN A 306 35.45 75.94 19.10
C GLN A 306 34.44 75.27 18.15
N ARG A 307 34.72 75.34 16.84
CA ARG A 307 33.82 74.82 15.80
C ARG A 307 33.73 73.30 15.89
N THR A 308 34.88 72.64 16.06
CA THR A 308 34.99 71.19 16.22
C THR A 308 34.34 70.71 17.51
N PHE A 309 34.58 71.43 18.62
CA PHE A 309 33.93 71.17 19.91
C PHE A 309 32.40 71.23 19.81
N ASN A 310 31.84 72.35 19.34
CA ASN A 310 30.38 72.53 19.26
C ASN A 310 29.71 71.48 18.36
N ARG A 311 30.33 71.15 17.21
CA ARG A 311 29.82 70.13 16.28
C ARG A 311 29.81 68.75 16.92
N LEU A 312 30.95 68.30 17.43
CA LEU A 312 31.10 66.95 18.00
C LEU A 312 30.31 66.77 19.29
N PHE A 313 30.25 67.80 20.14
CA PHE A 313 29.46 67.76 21.36
C PHE A 313 27.97 67.60 21.05
N LYS A 314 27.46 68.32 20.03
CA LYS A 314 26.06 68.17 19.59
C LYS A 314 25.80 66.81 18.94
N GLU A 315 26.73 66.32 18.12
CA GLU A 315 26.61 65.01 17.48
C GLU A 315 26.52 63.87 18.51
N ILE A 316 27.34 63.95 19.57
CA ILE A 316 27.41 62.90 20.60
C ILE A 316 26.30 63.01 21.64
N THR A 317 25.98 64.24 22.10
CA THR A 317 25.01 64.43 23.20
C THR A 317 23.59 64.77 22.71
N GLY A 318 23.41 65.05 21.42
CA GLY A 318 22.15 65.51 20.83
C GLY A 318 21.79 66.97 21.13
N LYS A 319 22.57 67.67 21.97
CA LYS A 319 22.31 69.06 22.41
C LYS A 319 23.55 69.93 22.20
N THR A 320 23.37 71.23 21.97
CA THR A 320 24.51 72.15 21.96
C THR A 320 25.13 72.27 23.36
N PRO A 321 26.43 72.58 23.50
CA PRO A 321 27.07 72.73 24.82
C PRO A 321 26.36 73.72 25.75
N VAL A 322 25.79 74.79 25.18
CA VAL A 322 25.03 75.81 25.92
C VAL A 322 23.68 75.24 26.41
N GLU A 323 22.93 74.56 25.53
CA GLU A 323 21.68 73.88 25.93
C GLU A 323 21.95 72.77 26.96
N TYR A 324 23.08 72.08 26.83
CA TYR A 324 23.47 71.05 27.79
C TYR A 324 23.76 71.66 29.15
N LYS A 325 24.58 72.72 29.23
CA LYS A 325 24.89 73.44 30.47
C LYS A 325 23.65 74.07 31.11
N ASN A 326 22.76 74.67 30.33
CA ASN A 326 21.54 75.29 30.84
C ASN A 326 20.52 74.27 31.40
N ASN A 327 20.55 73.03 30.89
CA ASN A 327 19.72 71.93 31.40
C ASN A 327 20.28 71.30 32.69
N LEU A 328 21.49 71.66 33.12
CA LEU A 328 22.06 71.22 34.39
C LEU A 328 21.59 72.13 35.53
N LYS A 329 20.33 71.99 35.96
CA LYS A 329 19.84 72.65 37.18
C LYS A 329 20.03 71.79 38.42
N LYS A 330 20.58 72.49 39.43
CA LYS A 330 21.04 72.11 40.77
C LYS A 330 19.98 71.41 41.64
N VAL A 331 20.27 70.19 42.09
CA VAL A 331 19.83 69.68 43.41
C VAL A 331 20.94 68.76 43.96
N LEU A 332 21.46 69.11 45.13
CA LEU A 332 22.46 68.36 45.92
C LEU A 332 21.78 67.30 46.82
N PRO A 333 22.54 66.29 47.28
CA PRO A 333 22.06 65.01 47.78
C PRO A 333 21.75 65.05 49.28
N ASN A 334 20.80 64.23 49.73
CA ASN A 334 20.90 63.69 51.08
C ASN A 334 20.21 62.33 51.21
N ASP A 335 20.93 61.43 51.86
CA ASP A 335 20.74 60.00 51.95
C ASP A 335 19.68 59.59 52.98
N LYS A 336 18.87 58.56 52.66
CA LYS A 336 18.74 57.30 53.43
C LYS A 336 17.47 56.50 53.05
N LEU A 337 17.69 55.18 52.93
CA LEU A 337 16.78 54.05 53.20
C LEU A 337 15.76 53.61 52.12
N ALA A 338 16.09 52.44 51.55
CA ALA A 338 15.25 51.25 51.30
C ALA A 338 13.87 51.32 50.61
N MET A 339 13.78 50.44 49.60
CA MET A 339 12.68 49.56 49.15
C MET A 339 11.68 50.07 48.09
N GLN A 340 11.40 49.18 47.11
CA GLN A 340 10.41 49.27 46.01
C GLN A 340 9.01 49.75 46.49
N PRO A 341 8.16 50.40 45.64
CA PRO A 341 7.28 49.67 44.71
C PRO A 341 6.84 50.38 43.39
N HIS A 342 6.38 49.53 42.46
CA HIS A 342 5.30 49.70 41.48
C HIS A 342 4.98 51.08 40.85
N LEU A 343 5.16 51.16 39.53
CA LEU A 343 4.40 52.07 38.65
C LEU A 343 2.93 51.63 38.60
N ARG A 344 2.06 52.37 39.30
CA ARG A 344 0.62 52.44 39.04
C ARG A 344 0.34 53.30 37.81
N THR A 345 -0.69 52.86 37.10
CA THR A 345 -1.39 53.44 35.95
C THR A 345 -1.78 54.90 36.14
N ILE A 346 -1.45 55.75 35.17
CA ILE A 346 -2.14 57.04 34.95
C ILE A 346 -3.24 56.78 33.92
N ILE A 347 -4.47 57.00 34.38
CA ILE A 347 -5.70 57.08 33.60
C ILE A 347 -5.68 58.40 32.84
N LEU A 348 -5.72 58.35 31.51
CA LEU A 348 -6.14 59.48 30.68
C LEU A 348 -7.67 59.43 30.58
N HIS A 349 -8.35 60.28 31.35
CA HIS A 349 -9.68 60.77 30.98
C HIS A 349 -9.49 61.81 29.88
N GLN A 350 -9.69 61.39 28.63
CA GLN A 350 -10.17 62.28 27.58
C GLN A 350 -11.35 61.56 26.94
N GLU A 351 -12.53 62.12 27.18
CA GLU A 351 -13.78 61.73 26.54
C GLU A 351 -13.56 61.64 25.03
N SER A 352 -13.62 60.41 24.53
CA SER A 352 -13.75 60.11 23.10
C SER A 352 -15.01 59.27 22.98
N PRO A 353 -15.92 59.62 22.06
CA PRO A 353 -17.30 59.16 22.11
C PRO A 353 -17.39 57.63 22.06
N GLU A 354 -18.17 57.08 22.99
CA GLU A 354 -18.64 55.69 22.96
C GLU A 354 -19.42 55.44 21.67
N ASN A 355 -18.73 55.01 20.62
CA ASN A 355 -19.26 54.09 19.60
C ASN A 355 -18.21 53.83 18.51
N ARG A 356 -17.43 52.76 18.68
CA ARG A 356 -17.30 51.64 17.70
C ARG A 356 -16.04 50.81 17.96
N LEU A 357 -16.27 49.49 18.05
CA LEU A 357 -15.34 48.37 17.83
C LEU A 357 -14.52 47.85 19.02
N SER A 358 -15.15 47.65 20.19
CA SER A 358 -14.76 46.58 21.14
C SER A 358 -15.48 45.26 20.80
N GLY A 359 -15.58 44.93 19.52
CA GLY A 359 -15.85 43.55 19.13
C GLY A 359 -14.58 42.76 19.33
N THR A 360 -14.49 41.96 20.40
CA THR A 360 -13.67 40.74 20.35
C THR A 360 -13.95 40.12 18.98
N LEU A 361 -12.94 40.08 18.10
CA LEU A 361 -13.07 39.50 16.77
C LEU A 361 -13.51 38.05 16.97
N LYS A 362 -14.83 37.81 16.96
CA LYS A 362 -15.42 36.50 17.23
C LYS A 362 -14.69 35.52 16.32
N ARG A 363 -14.18 34.42 16.88
CA ARG A 363 -13.44 33.36 16.14
C ARG A 363 -14.17 32.95 14.85
N HIS A 364 -15.50 33.05 14.84
CA HIS A 364 -16.39 32.86 13.69
C HIS A 364 -16.17 33.84 12.51
N VAL A 365 -15.84 35.12 12.76
CA VAL A 365 -15.57 36.14 11.71
C VAL A 365 -14.31 35.77 10.93
N MET A 366 -13.29 35.23 11.61
CA MET A 366 -12.03 34.80 10.97
C MET A 366 -12.22 33.56 10.10
N ILE A 367 -13.00 32.57 10.55
CA ILE A 367 -13.30 31.36 9.76
C ILE A 367 -14.09 31.71 8.50
N ARG A 368 -15.14 32.53 8.62
CA ARG A 368 -15.94 33.00 7.47
C ARG A 368 -15.08 33.72 6.43
N ASN A 369 -14.10 34.50 6.88
CA ASN A 369 -13.15 35.17 5.99
C ASN A 369 -12.25 34.18 5.25
N TYR A 370 -11.74 33.12 5.90
CA TYR A 370 -10.94 32.10 5.21
C TYR A 370 -11.73 31.39 4.10
N PHE A 371 -12.98 30.99 4.38
CA PHE A 371 -13.85 30.40 3.35
C PHE A 371 -14.15 31.37 2.21
N LYS A 372 -14.46 32.64 2.52
CA LYS A 372 -14.72 33.68 1.50
C LYS A 372 -13.49 33.94 0.63
N ILE A 373 -12.29 33.92 1.21
CA ILE A 373 -11.03 34.08 0.48
C ILE A 373 -10.77 32.86 -0.40
N ALA A 374 -10.94 31.64 0.13
CA ALA A 374 -10.78 30.41 -0.63
C ALA A 374 -11.71 30.39 -1.86
N TYR A 375 -12.99 30.71 -1.69
CA TYR A 375 -13.95 30.79 -2.79
C TYR A 375 -13.58 31.83 -3.85
N ARG A 376 -13.21 33.06 -3.44
CA ARG A 376 -12.75 34.08 -4.38
C ARG A 376 -11.50 33.66 -5.14
N ASN A 377 -10.59 32.93 -4.48
CA ASN A 377 -9.37 32.44 -5.11
C ASN A 377 -9.66 31.34 -6.13
N LEU A 378 -10.58 30.42 -5.81
CA LEU A 378 -11.08 29.37 -6.71
C LEU A 378 -11.65 29.96 -8.00
N VAL A 379 -12.49 30.99 -7.90
CA VAL A 379 -13.09 31.64 -9.06
C VAL A 379 -12.07 32.43 -9.86
N ARG A 380 -11.15 33.14 -9.18
CA ARG A 380 -10.14 33.98 -9.87
C ARG A 380 -9.08 33.16 -10.61
N ASN A 381 -8.78 31.94 -10.15
CA ASN A 381 -7.81 31.03 -10.76
C ASN A 381 -8.49 29.76 -11.30
N SER A 382 -9.62 29.93 -11.99
CA SER A 382 -10.54 28.85 -12.39
C SER A 382 -9.85 27.68 -13.12
N SER A 383 -8.92 27.92 -14.05
CA SER A 383 -8.25 26.84 -14.78
C SER A 383 -7.46 25.90 -13.88
N VAL A 384 -6.66 26.44 -12.94
CA VAL A 384 -5.88 25.63 -12.00
C VAL A 384 -6.79 24.99 -10.95
N SER A 385 -7.83 25.69 -10.53
CA SER A 385 -8.83 25.16 -9.61
C SER A 385 -9.60 23.98 -10.20
N ILE A 386 -10.00 24.05 -11.48
CA ILE A 386 -10.65 22.93 -12.19
C ILE A 386 -9.71 21.74 -12.26
N ILE A 387 -8.45 21.92 -12.68
CA ILE A 387 -7.47 20.82 -12.77
C ILE A 387 -7.25 20.16 -11.39
N ASN A 388 -7.08 20.97 -10.35
CA ASN A 388 -6.91 20.49 -8.98
C ASN A 388 -8.15 19.73 -8.48
N ILE A 389 -9.34 20.29 -8.65
CA ILE A 389 -10.59 19.67 -8.21
C ILE A 389 -10.86 18.39 -8.99
N SER A 390 -10.68 18.37 -10.31
CA SER A 390 -10.88 17.16 -11.13
C SER A 390 -9.90 16.05 -10.76
N SER A 391 -8.62 16.37 -10.57
CA SER A 391 -7.62 15.36 -10.17
C SER A 391 -7.88 14.79 -8.77
N LEU A 392 -8.26 15.64 -7.80
CA LEU A 392 -8.70 15.21 -6.47
C LEU A 392 -9.99 14.38 -6.55
N ALA A 393 -10.96 14.78 -7.38
CA ALA A 393 -12.24 14.08 -7.51
C ALA A 393 -12.06 12.68 -8.10
N ILE A 394 -11.27 12.53 -9.17
CA ILE A 394 -10.92 11.22 -9.75
C ILE A 394 -10.16 10.37 -8.74
N GLY A 395 -9.20 10.97 -8.02
CA GLY A 395 -8.43 10.26 -7.00
C GLY A 395 -9.29 9.74 -5.85
N LEU A 396 -10.15 10.61 -5.29
CA LEU A 396 -11.09 10.26 -4.22
C LEU A 396 -12.13 9.23 -4.68
N ALA A 397 -12.66 9.37 -5.90
CA ALA A 397 -13.63 8.42 -6.47
C ALA A 397 -13.00 7.02 -6.62
N SER A 398 -11.75 6.97 -7.10
CA SER A 398 -11.00 5.71 -7.25
C SER A 398 -10.78 5.03 -5.90
N VAL A 399 -10.34 5.78 -4.88
CA VAL A 399 -10.17 5.25 -3.52
C VAL A 399 -11.49 4.77 -2.95
N LEU A 400 -12.58 5.49 -3.18
CA LEU A 400 -13.90 5.11 -2.65
C LEU A 400 -14.42 3.82 -3.30
N LEU A 401 -14.32 3.67 -4.62
CA LEU A 401 -14.67 2.44 -5.33
C LEU A 401 -13.84 1.25 -4.86
N ILE A 402 -12.52 1.43 -4.73
CA ILE A 402 -11.63 0.38 -4.21
C ILE A 402 -11.99 0.03 -2.76
N SER A 403 -12.33 1.03 -1.94
CA SER A 403 -12.69 0.81 -0.53
C SER A 403 -14.02 0.06 -0.40
N LEU A 404 -15.01 0.34 -1.27
CA LEU A 404 -16.25 -0.43 -1.35
C LEU A 404 -15.98 -1.88 -1.77
N TYR A 405 -15.12 -2.08 -2.76
CA TYR A 405 -14.70 -3.42 -3.18
C TYR A 405 -14.00 -4.19 -2.06
N ILE A 406 -13.01 -3.57 -1.39
CA ILE A 406 -12.30 -4.20 -0.26
C ILE A 406 -13.27 -4.53 0.88
N LYS A 407 -14.19 -3.61 1.21
CA LYS A 407 -15.22 -3.87 2.24
C LYS A 407 -16.10 -5.06 1.86
N ASN A 408 -16.52 -5.14 0.59
CA ASN A 408 -17.33 -6.23 0.08
C ASN A 408 -16.59 -7.58 0.17
N GLU A 409 -15.32 -7.62 -0.24
CA GLU A 409 -14.46 -8.82 -0.15
C GLU A 409 -14.16 -9.22 1.30
N LEU A 410 -13.91 -8.26 2.20
CA LEU A 410 -13.72 -8.54 3.64
C LEU A 410 -15.02 -8.93 4.36
N GLY A 411 -16.17 -8.74 3.72
CA GLY A 411 -17.48 -9.11 4.26
C GLY A 411 -17.76 -10.62 4.22
N TYR A 412 -16.91 -11.41 3.56
CA TYR A 412 -17.13 -12.84 3.38
C TYR A 412 -17.25 -13.59 4.71
N ASP A 413 -18.28 -14.42 4.82
CA ASP A 413 -18.61 -15.28 5.97
C ASP A 413 -18.80 -14.58 7.33
N ASN A 414 -18.76 -13.25 7.37
CA ASN A 414 -18.91 -12.46 8.59
C ASN A 414 -20.36 -12.29 9.07
N PHE A 415 -21.34 -12.80 8.31
CA PHE A 415 -22.75 -12.75 8.68
C PHE A 415 -23.15 -13.89 9.66
N PHE A 416 -22.28 -14.89 9.87
CA PHE A 416 -22.54 -15.94 10.84
C PHE A 416 -22.34 -15.42 12.28
N LYS A 417 -23.37 -15.61 13.13
CA LYS A 417 -23.37 -15.17 14.53
C LYS A 417 -22.19 -15.75 15.34
N ASP A 418 -21.82 -17.00 15.04
CA ASP A 418 -20.76 -17.77 15.73
C ASP A 418 -19.46 -17.86 14.91
N ALA A 419 -19.22 -16.95 13.95
CA ALA A 419 -18.05 -17.01 13.05
C ALA A 419 -16.72 -17.10 13.81
N ASN A 420 -16.58 -16.41 14.95
CA ASN A 420 -15.36 -16.37 15.76
C ASN A 420 -14.98 -17.72 16.40
N ARG A 421 -15.92 -18.66 16.51
CA ARG A 421 -15.73 -19.98 17.15
C ARG A 421 -16.05 -21.14 16.21
N THR A 422 -16.26 -20.85 14.93
CA THR A 422 -16.55 -21.84 13.89
C THR A 422 -15.32 -22.04 13.02
N TYR A 423 -14.95 -23.30 12.82
CA TYR A 423 -13.76 -23.70 12.09
C TYR A 423 -14.11 -24.71 11.01
N ARG A 424 -13.55 -24.53 9.82
CA ARG A 424 -13.41 -25.59 8.82
C ARG A 424 -12.28 -26.53 9.25
N VAL A 425 -12.49 -27.82 9.08
CA VAL A 425 -11.46 -28.84 9.29
C VAL A 425 -10.81 -29.16 7.94
N ASN A 426 -9.49 -29.18 7.90
CA ASN A 426 -8.71 -29.57 6.72
C ASN A 426 -7.84 -30.80 7.05
N ILE A 427 -7.48 -31.58 6.04
CA ILE A 427 -6.47 -32.65 6.16
C ILE A 427 -5.17 -32.18 5.50
N HIS A 428 -4.07 -32.26 6.22
CA HIS A 428 -2.72 -32.13 5.68
C HIS A 428 -2.13 -33.53 5.53
N GLU A 429 -1.99 -33.94 4.28
CA GLU A 429 -1.43 -35.23 3.92
C GLU A 429 -0.06 -35.04 3.27
N LYS A 430 0.86 -35.93 3.63
CA LYS A 430 2.15 -36.06 2.96
C LYS A 430 2.41 -37.54 2.73
N ASP A 431 2.53 -37.94 1.47
CA ASP A 431 3.00 -39.27 1.09
C ASP A 431 4.27 -39.15 0.23
N GLY A 432 5.41 -39.52 0.80
CA GLY A 432 6.71 -39.37 0.15
C GLY A 432 7.02 -37.92 -0.24
N ASN A 433 7.03 -37.66 -1.55
CA ASN A 433 7.29 -36.33 -2.13
C ASN A 433 5.99 -35.54 -2.41
N ASN A 434 4.83 -36.18 -2.33
CA ASN A 434 3.55 -35.51 -2.51
C ASN A 434 3.10 -34.95 -1.15
N GLU A 435 2.81 -33.66 -1.09
CA GLU A 435 2.37 -32.98 0.13
C GLU A 435 1.27 -31.98 -0.25
N PHE A 436 0.07 -32.15 0.32
CA PHE A 436 -1.07 -31.31 0.01
C PHE A 436 -1.96 -31.08 1.23
N ILE A 437 -2.77 -30.03 1.17
CA ILE A 437 -3.80 -29.75 2.16
C ILE A 437 -5.14 -29.79 1.44
N ALA A 438 -6.06 -30.63 1.89
CA ALA A 438 -7.41 -30.76 1.34
C ALA A 438 -8.46 -30.16 2.28
N ALA A 439 -9.45 -29.46 1.71
CA ALA A 439 -10.63 -29.03 2.46
C ALA A 439 -11.65 -30.16 2.64
N HIS A 440 -11.57 -31.21 1.82
CA HIS A 440 -12.34 -32.43 2.03
C HIS A 440 -11.72 -33.28 3.13
N THR A 441 -12.57 -33.95 3.88
CA THR A 441 -12.30 -34.71 5.09
C THR A 441 -13.04 -36.04 5.05
N PRO A 442 -12.62 -37.05 5.84
CA PRO A 442 -13.31 -38.32 5.87
C PRO A 442 -14.64 -38.24 6.64
N PRO A 443 -15.70 -38.98 6.24
CA PRO A 443 -17.02 -38.94 6.86
C PRO A 443 -17.05 -39.10 8.39
N PRO A 444 -16.26 -39.99 9.04
CA PRO A 444 -16.29 -40.15 10.49
C PRO A 444 -15.56 -39.04 11.28
N LEU A 445 -14.85 -38.12 10.63
CA LEU A 445 -13.97 -37.15 11.32
C LEU A 445 -14.74 -36.24 12.28
N GLY A 446 -15.88 -35.69 11.85
CA GLY A 446 -16.66 -34.76 12.65
C GLY A 446 -17.13 -35.39 13.97
N GLU A 447 -17.66 -36.62 13.90
CA GLU A 447 -18.07 -37.40 15.06
C GLU A 447 -16.89 -37.71 15.98
N ALA A 448 -15.78 -38.19 15.41
CA ALA A 448 -14.57 -38.49 16.18
C ALA A 448 -14.05 -37.25 16.93
N LEU A 449 -14.06 -36.08 16.28
CA LEU A 449 -13.67 -34.83 16.91
C LEU A 449 -14.61 -34.47 18.08
N GLN A 450 -15.93 -34.51 17.89
CA GLN A 450 -16.86 -34.16 18.96
C GLN A 450 -16.79 -35.13 20.16
N THR A 451 -16.64 -36.43 19.90
CA THR A 451 -16.59 -37.45 20.96
C THR A 451 -15.30 -37.39 21.78
N ASN A 452 -14.15 -37.14 21.15
CA ASN A 452 -12.84 -37.18 21.82
C ASN A 452 -12.42 -35.83 22.45
N PHE A 453 -13.09 -34.73 22.08
CA PHE A 453 -12.68 -33.38 22.49
C PHE A 453 -13.85 -32.60 23.12
N PRO A 454 -13.93 -32.49 24.45
CA PRO A 454 -15.03 -31.78 25.13
C PRO A 454 -15.07 -30.28 24.84
N GLU A 455 -14.01 -29.69 24.27
CA GLU A 455 -13.96 -28.31 23.81
C GLU A 455 -14.86 -28.05 22.59
N ILE A 456 -15.15 -29.11 21.82
CA ILE A 456 -15.99 -29.05 20.62
C ILE A 456 -17.46 -29.19 21.06
N GLU A 457 -18.29 -28.23 20.66
CA GLU A 457 -19.72 -28.19 20.98
C GLU A 457 -20.52 -29.07 20.02
N SER A 458 -20.31 -28.86 18.72
CA SER A 458 -21.03 -29.52 17.64
C SER A 458 -20.18 -29.57 16.37
N TYR A 459 -20.55 -30.43 15.46
CA TYR A 459 -20.02 -30.51 14.11
C TYR A 459 -21.17 -30.57 13.09
N THR A 460 -20.87 -30.27 11.83
CA THR A 460 -21.76 -30.54 10.69
C THR A 460 -20.90 -30.86 9.47
N ARG A 461 -21.38 -31.76 8.63
CA ARG A 461 -20.71 -32.14 7.38
C ARG A 461 -21.50 -31.68 6.19
N ILE A 462 -20.77 -31.31 5.14
CA ILE A 462 -21.31 -31.05 3.81
C ILE A 462 -20.80 -32.08 2.82
N TYR A 463 -21.60 -32.42 1.82
CA TYR A 463 -21.24 -33.25 0.68
C TYR A 463 -21.83 -32.63 -0.58
N MET A 464 -21.05 -32.62 -1.66
CA MET A 464 -21.48 -32.13 -2.96
C MET A 464 -21.87 -33.32 -3.83
N PRO A 465 -23.17 -33.58 -4.05
CA PRO A 465 -23.59 -34.69 -4.91
C PRO A 465 -23.27 -34.45 -6.39
N GLY A 466 -23.05 -33.19 -6.80
CA GLY A 466 -22.77 -32.81 -8.17
C GLY A 466 -23.91 -31.99 -8.77
N ASP A 467 -24.02 -32.03 -10.10
CA ASP A 467 -25.15 -31.46 -10.83
C ASP A 467 -26.32 -32.45 -10.73
N GLU A 468 -27.51 -31.97 -10.36
CA GLU A 468 -28.68 -32.80 -10.02
C GLU A 468 -29.86 -32.44 -10.92
N VAL A 469 -30.47 -33.42 -11.59
CA VAL A 469 -31.70 -33.20 -12.36
C VAL A 469 -32.90 -33.31 -11.45
N VAL A 470 -33.68 -32.23 -11.39
CA VAL A 470 -34.85 -32.09 -10.52
C VAL A 470 -36.11 -32.04 -11.36
N HIS A 471 -36.99 -33.02 -11.15
CA HIS A 471 -38.33 -33.06 -11.72
C HIS A 471 -39.35 -32.43 -10.78
N PHE A 472 -40.22 -31.61 -11.33
CA PHE A 472 -41.25 -30.89 -10.60
C PHE A 472 -42.51 -30.70 -11.45
N VAL A 473 -43.62 -30.36 -10.80
CA VAL A 473 -44.89 -30.09 -11.47
C VAL A 473 -45.16 -28.59 -11.45
N LYS A 474 -45.25 -27.99 -12.63
CA LYS A 474 -45.57 -26.57 -12.82
C LYS A 474 -46.77 -26.45 -13.75
N ASN A 475 -47.81 -25.73 -13.31
CA ASN A 475 -49.06 -25.57 -14.05
C ASN A 475 -49.71 -26.90 -14.53
N GLY A 476 -49.52 -27.99 -13.78
CA GLY A 476 -50.05 -29.32 -14.12
C GLY A 476 -49.22 -30.08 -15.17
N GLN A 477 -48.11 -29.53 -15.65
CA GLN A 477 -47.14 -30.20 -16.52
C GLN A 477 -45.90 -30.61 -15.74
N ARG A 478 -45.33 -31.77 -16.06
CA ARG A 478 -44.05 -32.22 -15.51
C ARG A 478 -42.93 -31.52 -16.27
N GLU A 479 -42.06 -30.84 -15.54
CA GLU A 479 -40.86 -30.19 -16.06
C GLU A 479 -39.63 -30.74 -15.31
N ALA A 480 -38.46 -30.69 -15.94
CA ALA A 480 -37.20 -31.03 -15.32
C ALA A 480 -36.13 -29.97 -15.58
N MET A 481 -35.21 -29.83 -14.64
CA MET A 481 -34.14 -28.85 -14.71
C MET A 481 -32.90 -29.33 -13.96
N THR A 482 -31.72 -29.07 -14.51
CA THR A 482 -30.44 -29.35 -13.86
C THR A 482 -30.11 -28.24 -12.87
N GLU A 483 -29.89 -28.60 -11.61
CA GLU A 483 -29.41 -27.72 -10.54
C GLU A 483 -27.95 -27.99 -10.21
N LYS A 484 -27.14 -26.93 -10.25
CA LYS A 484 -25.69 -27.00 -10.05
C LYS A 484 -25.26 -26.63 -8.62
N LYS A 485 -26.21 -26.21 -7.79
CA LYS A 485 -25.97 -25.67 -6.44
C LYS A 485 -26.69 -26.47 -5.36
N CYS A 486 -26.58 -27.79 -5.45
CA CYS A 486 -27.12 -28.72 -4.46
C CYS A 486 -26.03 -29.08 -3.43
N LEU A 487 -26.40 -29.05 -2.15
CA LEU A 487 -25.57 -29.58 -1.07
C LEU A 487 -26.35 -30.59 -0.26
N SER A 488 -25.69 -31.68 0.11
CA SER A 488 -26.16 -32.58 1.15
C SER A 488 -25.50 -32.22 2.47
N VAL A 489 -26.28 -32.11 3.55
CA VAL A 489 -25.81 -31.61 4.85
C VAL A 489 -26.37 -32.42 6.01
N ASP A 490 -25.69 -32.39 7.17
CA ASP A 490 -26.24 -32.99 8.39
C ASP A 490 -27.48 -32.19 8.88
N SER A 491 -28.38 -32.85 9.62
CA SER A 491 -29.68 -32.28 10.02
C SER A 491 -29.58 -31.00 10.84
N ASN A 492 -28.46 -30.80 11.56
CA ASN A 492 -28.20 -29.63 12.38
C ASN A 492 -27.59 -28.44 11.61
N PHE A 493 -27.30 -28.56 10.31
CA PHE A 493 -26.54 -27.57 9.53
C PHE A 493 -27.11 -26.15 9.61
N LEU A 494 -28.44 -25.99 9.45
CA LEU A 494 -29.09 -24.69 9.48
C LEU A 494 -29.02 -24.03 10.88
N GLN A 495 -29.12 -24.83 11.94
CA GLN A 495 -28.93 -24.37 13.32
C GLN A 495 -27.46 -24.05 13.62
N PHE A 496 -26.55 -24.86 13.07
CA PHE A 496 -25.11 -24.69 13.24
C PHE A 496 -24.65 -23.35 12.68
N PHE A 497 -25.12 -22.94 11.50
CA PHE A 497 -24.79 -21.65 10.91
C PHE A 497 -25.75 -20.51 11.26
N ASN A 498 -26.89 -20.80 11.89
CA ASN A 498 -27.97 -19.84 12.21
C ASN A 498 -28.55 -19.15 10.95
N TYR A 499 -28.79 -19.93 9.90
CA TYR A 499 -29.36 -19.41 8.66
C TYR A 499 -30.83 -18.96 8.84
N PRO A 500 -31.23 -17.77 8.35
CA PRO A 500 -32.57 -17.24 8.56
C PRO A 500 -33.61 -17.89 7.63
N LEU A 501 -34.54 -18.66 8.21
CA LEU A 501 -35.66 -19.26 7.48
C LEU A 501 -36.82 -18.26 7.30
N LEU A 502 -37.44 -18.28 6.11
CA LEU A 502 -38.70 -17.59 5.83
C LEU A 502 -39.91 -18.45 6.22
N LYS A 503 -39.83 -19.77 5.98
CA LYS A 503 -40.85 -20.77 6.30
C LYS A 503 -40.21 -22.06 6.82
N GLY A 504 -40.92 -22.80 7.67
CA GLY A 504 -40.45 -24.07 8.26
C GLY A 504 -39.67 -23.90 9.57
N ASN A 505 -39.10 -24.99 10.07
CA ASN A 505 -38.35 -25.02 11.34
C ASN A 505 -36.96 -25.64 11.15
N ALA A 506 -35.92 -24.87 11.48
CA ALA A 506 -34.52 -25.28 11.31
C ALA A 506 -34.15 -26.55 12.10
N ALA A 507 -34.86 -26.85 13.20
CA ALA A 507 -34.62 -28.03 14.03
C ALA A 507 -35.17 -29.33 13.46
N THR A 508 -36.17 -29.25 12.57
CA THR A 508 -36.91 -30.43 12.12
C THR A 508 -36.92 -30.62 10.61
N CYS A 509 -36.60 -29.58 9.84
CA CYS A 509 -36.68 -29.60 8.38
C CYS A 509 -35.81 -30.66 7.68
N LEU A 510 -34.68 -31.06 8.29
CA LEU A 510 -33.74 -32.04 7.71
C LEU A 510 -33.57 -33.31 8.57
N ASN A 511 -34.54 -33.64 9.43
CA ASN A 511 -34.45 -34.82 10.31
C ASN A 511 -34.67 -36.16 9.59
N GLY A 512 -35.30 -36.16 8.42
CA GLY A 512 -35.55 -37.35 7.60
C GLY A 512 -34.86 -37.29 6.24
N PRO A 513 -34.65 -38.44 5.58
CA PRO A 513 -33.99 -38.51 4.28
C PRO A 513 -34.80 -37.85 3.14
N GLY A 514 -36.13 -37.73 3.29
CA GLY A 514 -37.01 -37.12 2.28
C GLY A 514 -37.23 -35.61 2.44
N GLY A 515 -36.51 -34.91 3.34
CA GLY A 515 -36.67 -33.47 3.52
C GLY A 515 -35.74 -32.67 2.62
N VAL A 516 -36.26 -31.61 1.97
CA VAL A 516 -35.46 -30.65 1.20
C VAL A 516 -35.74 -29.21 1.64
N VAL A 517 -34.70 -28.40 1.70
CA VAL A 517 -34.79 -26.96 1.98
C VAL A 517 -34.35 -26.18 0.75
N LEU A 518 -35.16 -25.21 0.34
CA LEU A 518 -34.90 -24.37 -0.83
C LEU A 518 -34.63 -22.93 -0.42
N THR A 519 -33.78 -22.21 -1.16
CA THR A 519 -33.70 -20.75 -1.04
C THR A 519 -34.97 -20.07 -1.58
N GLU A 520 -35.20 -18.81 -1.25
CA GLU A 520 -36.39 -18.06 -1.68
C GLU A 520 -36.48 -17.99 -3.20
N SER A 521 -35.37 -17.65 -3.86
CA SER A 521 -35.29 -17.60 -5.32
C SER A 521 -35.51 -18.98 -5.94
N CYS A 522 -34.97 -20.04 -5.35
CA CYS A 522 -35.15 -21.42 -5.82
C CYS A 522 -36.60 -21.90 -5.65
N ALA A 523 -37.24 -21.61 -4.51
CA ALA A 523 -38.64 -21.92 -4.29
C ALA A 523 -39.55 -21.21 -5.32
N LYS A 524 -39.29 -19.94 -5.64
CA LYS A 524 -40.02 -19.20 -6.68
C LYS A 524 -39.77 -19.76 -8.08
N LYS A 525 -38.55 -20.24 -8.36
CA LYS A 525 -38.17 -20.87 -9.64
C LYS A 525 -39.08 -22.07 -9.95
N TYR A 526 -39.28 -22.94 -8.97
CA TYR A 526 -40.08 -24.17 -9.10
C TYR A 526 -41.59 -23.94 -8.94
N PHE A 527 -41.99 -23.19 -7.93
CA PHE A 527 -43.39 -23.11 -7.49
C PHE A 527 -44.06 -21.75 -7.77
N GLY A 528 -43.33 -20.79 -8.33
CA GLY A 528 -43.83 -19.42 -8.57
C GLY A 528 -44.20 -18.74 -7.25
N GLU A 529 -45.39 -18.14 -7.21
CA GLU A 529 -45.95 -17.52 -6.00
C GLU A 529 -46.73 -18.49 -5.09
N THR A 530 -46.81 -19.78 -5.46
CA THR A 530 -47.54 -20.78 -4.64
C THR A 530 -46.74 -21.18 -3.42
N ASP A 531 -47.41 -21.61 -2.34
CA ASP A 531 -46.71 -22.06 -1.13
C ASP A 531 -45.90 -23.34 -1.42
N PRO A 532 -44.56 -23.30 -1.32
CA PRO A 532 -43.72 -24.44 -1.65
C PRO A 532 -43.75 -25.51 -0.54
N ILE A 533 -44.16 -25.19 0.69
CA ILE A 533 -44.11 -26.14 1.82
C ILE A 533 -45.03 -27.34 1.55
N GLY A 534 -44.51 -28.55 1.76
CA GLY A 534 -45.22 -29.82 1.55
C GLY A 534 -45.31 -30.26 0.09
N LYS A 535 -44.80 -29.47 -0.87
CA LYS A 535 -44.67 -29.89 -2.26
C LYS A 535 -43.51 -30.85 -2.43
N THR A 536 -43.57 -31.67 -3.48
CA THR A 536 -42.54 -32.68 -3.77
C THR A 536 -41.67 -32.27 -4.95
N LEU A 537 -40.38 -32.62 -4.84
CA LEU A 537 -39.39 -32.59 -5.90
C LEU A 537 -38.84 -34.01 -6.04
N ILE A 538 -38.65 -34.46 -7.27
CA ILE A 538 -38.05 -35.77 -7.54
C ILE A 538 -36.65 -35.50 -8.08
N PHE A 539 -35.64 -35.94 -7.35
CA PHE A 539 -34.25 -35.87 -7.76
C PHE A 539 -33.90 -37.20 -8.44
N ASP A 540 -33.33 -37.15 -9.63
CA ASP A 540 -32.99 -38.38 -10.33
C ASP A 540 -31.85 -39.12 -9.60
N GLY A 541 -31.91 -40.46 -9.59
CA GLY A 541 -30.95 -41.30 -8.88
C GLY A 541 -31.32 -41.61 -7.42
N TYR A 542 -32.46 -41.11 -6.93
CA TYR A 542 -33.06 -41.41 -5.63
C TYR A 542 -34.40 -42.16 -5.77
N ASP A 543 -34.65 -43.14 -4.90
CA ASP A 543 -35.83 -44.02 -4.98
C ASP A 543 -37.14 -43.38 -4.48
N ALA A 544 -37.06 -42.22 -3.80
CA ALA A 544 -38.19 -41.57 -3.15
C ALA A 544 -38.23 -40.06 -3.43
N PRO A 545 -39.43 -39.45 -3.55
CA PRO A 545 -39.57 -38.02 -3.69
C PRO A 545 -39.13 -37.29 -2.41
N PHE A 546 -38.59 -36.09 -2.59
CA PHE A 546 -38.24 -35.17 -1.52
C PHE A 546 -39.37 -34.16 -1.32
N THR A 547 -39.75 -33.93 -0.07
CA THR A 547 -40.77 -32.95 0.32
C THR A 547 -40.10 -31.68 0.81
N VAL A 548 -40.55 -30.53 0.33
CA VAL A 548 -40.06 -29.22 0.78
C VAL A 548 -40.52 -28.96 2.21
N THR A 549 -39.58 -28.93 3.15
CA THR A 549 -39.84 -28.80 4.59
C THR A 549 -39.57 -27.39 5.12
N ALA A 550 -38.74 -26.61 4.44
CA ALA A 550 -38.45 -25.23 4.80
C ALA A 550 -38.04 -24.39 3.58
N VAL A 551 -38.19 -23.08 3.70
CA VAL A 551 -37.69 -22.09 2.73
C VAL A 551 -36.75 -21.15 3.45
N LEU A 552 -35.53 -21.05 2.95
CA LEU A 552 -34.46 -20.21 3.45
C LEU A 552 -34.48 -18.85 2.73
N LYS A 553 -34.17 -17.76 3.43
CA LYS A 553 -33.89 -16.48 2.76
C LYS A 553 -32.66 -16.63 1.85
N ASP A 554 -32.65 -15.96 0.71
CA ASP A 554 -31.49 -15.99 -0.19
C ASP A 554 -30.19 -15.61 0.53
N LEU A 555 -29.14 -16.36 0.21
CA LEU A 555 -27.82 -16.21 0.79
C LEU A 555 -27.19 -14.87 0.35
N PRO A 556 -26.43 -14.19 1.22
CA PRO A 556 -25.60 -13.07 0.79
C PRO A 556 -24.60 -13.51 -0.28
N GLU A 557 -24.26 -12.63 -1.23
CA GLU A 557 -23.17 -12.87 -2.20
C GLU A 557 -21.83 -13.13 -1.50
N GLN A 558 -21.64 -12.53 -0.32
CA GLN A 558 -20.46 -12.69 0.53
C GLN A 558 -20.51 -13.97 1.39
N SER A 559 -21.15 -15.04 0.91
CA SER A 559 -21.06 -16.38 1.51
C SER A 559 -20.10 -17.22 0.70
N SER A 560 -19.09 -17.82 1.34
CA SER A 560 -18.23 -18.81 0.68
C SER A 560 -19.03 -20.07 0.35
N LEU A 561 -20.01 -20.44 1.19
CA LEU A 561 -20.93 -21.54 0.91
C LEU A 561 -22.15 -21.01 0.16
N GLN A 562 -22.17 -21.19 -1.17
CA GLN A 562 -23.29 -20.85 -2.03
C GLN A 562 -24.08 -22.12 -2.39
N PHE A 563 -25.39 -22.13 -2.10
CA PHE A 563 -26.29 -23.25 -2.42
C PHE A 563 -27.72 -22.75 -2.70
N GLU A 564 -28.49 -23.51 -3.45
CA GLU A 564 -29.92 -23.24 -3.74
C GLU A 564 -30.82 -24.34 -3.16
N ILE A 565 -30.30 -25.56 -3.03
CA ILE A 565 -31.00 -26.73 -2.49
C ILE A 565 -30.15 -27.40 -1.41
N LEU A 566 -30.75 -27.66 -0.26
CA LEU A 566 -30.17 -28.50 0.80
C LEU A 566 -30.94 -29.80 0.95
N GLN A 567 -30.22 -30.91 0.86
CA GLN A 567 -30.70 -32.26 1.14
C GLN A 567 -30.07 -32.78 2.44
N CYS A 568 -30.67 -33.81 3.03
CA CYS A 568 -30.10 -34.45 4.21
C CYS A 568 -29.03 -35.48 3.83
N ASN A 569 -27.89 -35.49 4.54
CA ASN A 569 -26.84 -36.52 4.39
C ASN A 569 -27.37 -37.95 4.60
N LEU A 570 -28.44 -38.13 5.40
CA LEU A 570 -29.10 -39.42 5.59
C LEU A 570 -29.70 -40.00 4.28
N ALA A 571 -29.99 -39.13 3.31
CA ALA A 571 -30.48 -39.52 2.00
C ALA A 571 -29.38 -40.02 1.06
N MET A 572 -28.09 -39.84 1.42
CA MET A 572 -26.94 -40.16 0.56
C MET A 572 -26.39 -41.56 0.85
N PRO A 573 -26.61 -42.57 -0.03
CA PRO A 573 -26.11 -43.93 0.20
C PRO A 573 -24.57 -43.98 0.24
N VAL A 574 -23.90 -43.12 -0.53
CA VAL A 574 -22.44 -43.05 -0.62
C VAL A 574 -21.79 -42.68 0.72
N ILE A 575 -22.36 -41.72 1.46
CA ILE A 575 -21.87 -41.31 2.77
C ILE A 575 -22.00 -42.47 3.77
N LYS A 576 -23.15 -43.18 3.74
CA LYS A 576 -23.36 -44.36 4.59
C LYS A 576 -22.37 -45.49 4.24
N HIS A 577 -22.14 -45.74 2.95
CA HIS A 577 -21.20 -46.75 2.48
C HIS A 577 -19.76 -46.48 2.93
N PHE A 578 -19.31 -45.22 2.88
CA PHE A 578 -17.96 -44.80 3.26
C PHE A 578 -17.84 -44.30 4.71
N SER A 579 -18.84 -44.54 5.56
CA SER A 579 -18.83 -44.13 6.98
C SER A 579 -17.66 -44.71 7.79
N TRP A 580 -17.11 -45.85 7.36
CA TRP A 580 -15.93 -46.48 7.96
C TRP A 580 -14.59 -45.90 7.49
N SER A 581 -14.58 -45.13 6.41
CA SER A 581 -13.35 -44.76 5.70
C SER A 581 -12.70 -43.52 6.29
N TRP A 582 -11.40 -43.62 6.57
CA TRP A 582 -10.53 -42.49 6.91
C TRP A 582 -9.65 -42.05 5.74
N VAL A 583 -9.81 -42.64 4.56
CA VAL A 583 -9.01 -42.36 3.36
C VAL A 583 -9.87 -41.84 2.21
N TRP A 584 -11.21 -41.87 2.36
CA TRP A 584 -12.14 -41.28 1.39
C TRP A 584 -12.44 -39.83 1.78
N LEU A 585 -11.70 -38.89 1.20
CA LEU A 585 -11.76 -37.46 1.50
C LEU A 585 -12.76 -36.73 0.59
N GLN A 586 -14.07 -36.90 0.86
CA GLN A 586 -15.12 -36.28 0.02
C GLN A 586 -16.17 -35.48 0.80
N THR A 587 -16.06 -35.36 2.13
CA THR A 587 -17.00 -34.59 2.96
C THR A 587 -16.34 -33.38 3.60
N GLY A 588 -17.05 -32.27 3.74
CA GLY A 588 -16.51 -31.03 4.31
C GLY A 588 -16.94 -30.91 5.75
N THR A 589 -16.01 -31.05 6.69
CA THR A 589 -16.35 -31.00 8.12
C THR A 589 -16.16 -29.59 8.68
N PHE A 590 -17.19 -29.10 9.37
CA PHE A 590 -17.14 -27.88 10.17
C PHE A 590 -17.37 -28.22 11.63
N ILE A 591 -16.62 -27.57 12.51
CA ILE A 591 -16.76 -27.70 13.96
C ILE A 591 -17.00 -26.35 14.61
N LYS A 592 -17.76 -26.37 15.71
CA LYS A 592 -18.02 -25.19 16.54
C LYS A 592 -17.46 -25.44 17.93
N LEU A 593 -16.64 -24.52 18.43
CA LEU A 593 -16.10 -24.58 19.79
C LEU A 593 -17.09 -23.99 20.80
N LYS A 594 -17.04 -24.49 22.04
CA LYS A 594 -17.88 -23.98 23.13
C LYS A 594 -17.56 -22.51 23.46
N PRO A 595 -18.53 -21.67 23.87
CA PRO A 595 -18.34 -20.22 24.04
C PRO A 595 -17.29 -19.81 25.09
N LYS A 596 -17.01 -20.68 26.06
CA LYS A 596 -16.08 -20.43 27.17
C LYS A 596 -14.66 -20.95 26.92
N VAL A 597 -14.41 -21.57 25.75
CA VAL A 597 -13.07 -22.03 25.38
C VAL A 597 -12.33 -20.86 24.76
N PRO A 598 -11.20 -20.41 25.33
CA PRO A 598 -10.40 -19.38 24.69
C PRO A 598 -9.94 -19.88 23.32
N ASN A 599 -10.20 -19.08 22.29
CA ASN A 599 -10.02 -19.40 20.87
C ASN A 599 -8.84 -18.63 20.26
N THR A 600 -7.83 -18.30 21.08
CA THR A 600 -6.62 -17.65 20.58
C THR A 600 -5.83 -18.63 19.70
N PRO A 601 -5.02 -18.14 18.74
CA PRO A 601 -4.12 -19.00 17.96
C PRO A 601 -3.36 -20.04 18.78
N ALA A 602 -2.88 -19.67 19.97
CA ALA A 602 -2.13 -20.57 20.85
C ALA A 602 -3.01 -21.67 21.46
N ASP A 603 -4.25 -21.37 21.81
CA ASP A 603 -5.18 -22.35 22.36
C ASP A 603 -5.65 -23.34 21.30
N ILE A 604 -5.91 -22.85 20.08
CA ILE A 604 -6.25 -23.70 18.93
C ILE A 604 -5.08 -24.63 18.60
N GLN A 605 -3.83 -24.16 18.66
CA GLN A 605 -2.66 -25.02 18.49
C GLN A 605 -2.59 -26.13 19.55
N LYS A 606 -2.86 -25.82 20.82
CA LYS A 606 -2.90 -26.83 21.90
C LYS A 606 -3.97 -27.89 21.64
N LEU A 607 -5.13 -27.48 21.14
CA LEU A 607 -6.20 -28.40 20.76
C LEU A 607 -5.78 -29.29 19.58
N VAL A 608 -5.28 -28.69 18.49
CA VAL A 608 -4.81 -29.38 17.29
C VAL A 608 -3.67 -30.36 17.61
N ALA A 609 -2.77 -30.02 18.53
CA ALA A 609 -1.66 -30.88 18.94
C ALA A 609 -2.11 -32.22 19.58
N ARG A 610 -3.37 -32.32 20.05
CA ARG A 610 -3.96 -33.56 20.58
C ARG A 610 -4.61 -34.42 19.49
N PHE A 611 -4.91 -33.88 18.31
CA PHE A 611 -5.57 -34.62 17.22
C PHE A 611 -4.79 -35.84 16.71
N PRO A 612 -3.45 -35.81 16.59
CA PRO A 612 -2.69 -36.97 16.12
C PRO A 612 -2.94 -38.26 16.91
N ALA A 613 -3.16 -38.16 18.23
CA ALA A 613 -3.46 -39.32 19.07
C ALA A 613 -4.81 -39.95 18.72
N MET A 614 -5.84 -39.12 18.48
CA MET A 614 -7.16 -39.59 18.02
C MET A 614 -7.05 -40.22 16.62
N VAL A 615 -6.39 -39.53 15.68
CA VAL A 615 -6.23 -39.99 14.31
C VAL A 615 -5.54 -41.36 14.26
N ARG A 616 -4.47 -41.54 15.06
CA ARG A 616 -3.73 -42.81 15.11
C ARG A 616 -4.60 -44.01 15.51
N VAL A 617 -5.58 -43.80 16.40
CA VAL A 617 -6.52 -44.85 16.81
C VAL A 617 -7.61 -45.06 15.76
N GLN A 618 -8.23 -43.97 15.30
CA GLN A 618 -9.42 -44.03 14.46
C GLN A 618 -9.12 -44.41 13.01
N ALA A 619 -8.01 -43.92 12.45
CA ALA A 619 -7.61 -44.20 11.06
C ALA A 619 -6.98 -45.59 10.88
N ALA A 620 -6.50 -46.24 11.94
CA ALA A 620 -5.75 -47.49 11.88
C ALA A 620 -6.46 -48.61 11.09
N THR A 621 -7.77 -48.79 11.30
CA THR A 621 -8.56 -49.83 10.63
C THR A 621 -8.70 -49.56 9.14
N ALA A 622 -8.94 -48.31 8.74
CA ALA A 622 -9.07 -47.94 7.33
C ALA A 622 -7.74 -48.11 6.59
N PHE A 623 -6.64 -47.66 7.19
CA PHE A 623 -5.28 -47.81 6.65
C PHE A 623 -4.86 -49.29 6.53
N ARG A 624 -5.26 -50.14 7.49
CA ARG A 624 -5.06 -51.59 7.38
C ARG A 624 -5.83 -52.20 6.19
N ARG A 625 -7.06 -51.74 5.93
CA ARG A 625 -7.88 -52.23 4.81
C ARG A 625 -7.26 -51.92 3.44
N ILE A 626 -6.55 -50.81 3.31
CA ILE A 626 -5.84 -50.44 2.07
C ILE A 626 -4.41 -50.99 1.98
N GLY A 627 -4.02 -51.88 2.91
CA GLY A 627 -2.74 -52.59 2.86
C GLY A 627 -1.52 -51.80 3.34
N THR A 628 -1.72 -50.67 4.03
CA THR A 628 -0.66 -49.86 4.64
C THR A 628 -1.01 -49.52 6.08
N PRO A 629 -0.57 -50.32 7.07
CA PRO A 629 -0.80 -50.01 8.48
C PRO A 629 -0.37 -48.57 8.80
N PHE A 630 -1.22 -47.83 9.52
CA PHE A 630 -1.02 -46.38 9.75
C PHE A 630 0.32 -46.06 10.43
N ASP A 631 0.79 -46.92 11.33
CA ASP A 631 2.09 -46.75 11.99
C ASP A 631 3.27 -46.91 11.03
N GLU A 632 3.16 -47.79 10.04
CA GLU A 632 4.18 -47.95 8.99
C GLU A 632 4.15 -46.78 8.02
N TYR A 633 2.95 -46.27 7.70
CA TYR A 633 2.78 -45.05 6.91
C TYR A 633 3.54 -43.89 7.55
N LEU A 634 3.32 -43.60 8.84
CA LEU A 634 4.04 -42.54 9.54
C LEU A 634 5.56 -42.78 9.65
N LYS A 635 6.01 -44.03 9.84
CA LYS A 635 7.45 -44.37 9.91
C LYS A 635 8.21 -44.06 8.61
N LYS A 636 7.53 -44.02 7.46
CA LYS A 636 8.10 -43.63 6.17
C LYS A 636 8.33 -42.12 6.02
N GLY A 637 8.00 -41.32 7.05
CA GLY A 637 8.08 -39.87 7.00
C GLY A 637 6.83 -39.19 6.44
N ASN A 638 5.76 -39.96 6.24
CA ASN A 638 4.46 -39.47 5.79
C ASN A 638 3.71 -38.75 6.91
N LYS A 639 2.72 -37.93 6.54
CA LYS A 639 1.89 -37.16 7.45
C LYS A 639 0.42 -37.32 7.14
N TYR A 640 -0.39 -37.36 8.18
CA TYR A 640 -1.84 -37.32 8.09
C TYR A 640 -2.35 -36.50 9.29
N GLU A 641 -2.34 -35.18 9.13
CA GLU A 641 -2.59 -34.21 10.20
C GLU A 641 -3.95 -33.52 9.99
N VAL A 642 -4.74 -33.39 11.06
CA VAL A 642 -6.00 -32.64 11.03
C VAL A 642 -5.72 -31.20 11.42
N LEU A 643 -6.10 -30.25 10.57
CA LEU A 643 -5.90 -28.81 10.78
C LEU A 643 -7.24 -28.08 10.96
N LEU A 644 -7.22 -26.98 11.70
CA LEU A 644 -8.39 -26.10 11.86
C LEU A 644 -8.14 -24.75 11.20
N GLN A 645 -9.11 -24.28 10.44
CA GLN A 645 -9.11 -22.97 9.82
C GLN A 645 -10.37 -22.20 10.23
N PRO A 646 -10.23 -20.97 10.77
CA PRO A 646 -11.39 -20.13 11.06
C PRO A 646 -12.24 -19.90 9.81
N ILE A 647 -13.57 -19.87 9.97
CA ILE A 647 -14.47 -19.69 8.82
C ILE A 647 -14.21 -18.36 8.09
N ALA A 648 -13.91 -17.28 8.82
CA ALA A 648 -13.60 -15.97 8.23
C ALA A 648 -12.32 -15.97 7.36
N ASP A 649 -11.44 -16.97 7.53
CA ASP A 649 -10.19 -17.08 6.77
C ASP A 649 -10.36 -17.95 5.51
N MET A 650 -11.52 -18.58 5.32
CA MET A 650 -11.76 -19.49 4.19
C MET A 650 -11.62 -18.77 2.84
N HIS A 651 -12.21 -17.58 2.72
CA HIS A 651 -12.19 -16.83 1.46
C HIS A 651 -10.79 -16.44 1.00
N PHE A 652 -9.91 -16.00 1.90
CA PHE A 652 -8.60 -15.42 1.54
C PHE A 652 -7.38 -16.32 1.74
N TYR A 653 -7.48 -17.31 2.62
CA TYR A 653 -6.35 -18.17 3.02
C TYR A 653 -6.59 -19.63 2.64
N SER A 654 -7.22 -19.84 1.50
CA SER A 654 -7.43 -21.18 0.93
C SER A 654 -6.76 -21.38 -0.42
N ALA A 655 -5.90 -20.46 -0.88
CA ALA A 655 -5.25 -20.54 -2.19
C ALA A 655 -4.52 -21.88 -2.41
N GLN A 656 -3.74 -22.33 -1.42
CA GLN A 656 -3.00 -23.61 -1.44
C GLN A 656 -3.80 -24.85 -0.98
N ILE A 657 -5.09 -24.70 -0.67
CA ILE A 657 -5.92 -25.80 -0.20
C ILE A 657 -6.64 -26.38 -1.41
N GLY A 658 -6.38 -27.64 -1.72
CA GLY A 658 -7.04 -28.37 -2.81
C GLY A 658 -8.44 -28.84 -2.44
N ASN A 659 -9.20 -29.31 -3.44
CA ASN A 659 -10.55 -29.88 -3.29
C ASN A 659 -11.46 -28.96 -2.45
N ARG A 660 -11.75 -27.76 -2.96
CA ARG A 660 -12.53 -26.74 -2.24
C ARG A 660 -13.97 -26.73 -2.72
N TYR A 661 -14.91 -26.48 -1.80
CA TYR A 661 -16.33 -26.29 -2.09
C TYR A 661 -16.68 -24.93 -2.70
N PHE A 662 -15.71 -24.04 -2.89
CA PHE A 662 -15.92 -22.67 -3.31
C PHE A 662 -14.67 -22.08 -3.97
N VAL A 663 -14.87 -20.98 -4.69
CA VAL A 663 -13.78 -20.21 -5.32
C VAL A 663 -13.18 -19.27 -4.28
N ALA A 664 -11.96 -19.58 -3.84
CA ALA A 664 -11.21 -18.72 -2.91
C ALA A 664 -10.56 -17.53 -3.65
N SER A 665 -10.47 -16.40 -2.97
CA SER A 665 -9.64 -15.26 -3.35
C SER A 665 -8.28 -15.33 -2.64
N ASP A 666 -7.33 -14.49 -3.04
CA ASP A 666 -6.05 -14.32 -2.34
C ASP A 666 -5.99 -12.93 -1.72
N ILE A 667 -5.61 -12.87 -0.43
CA ILE A 667 -5.38 -11.62 0.30
C ILE A 667 -4.38 -10.68 -0.41
N LYS A 668 -3.44 -11.24 -1.21
CA LYS A 668 -2.50 -10.48 -2.03
C LYS A 668 -3.20 -9.46 -2.92
N TYR A 669 -4.37 -9.80 -3.46
CA TYR A 669 -5.14 -8.88 -4.32
C TYR A 669 -5.67 -7.66 -3.56
N LEU A 670 -6.12 -7.84 -2.33
CA LEU A 670 -6.56 -6.72 -1.47
C LEU A 670 -5.39 -5.78 -1.15
N TYR A 671 -4.20 -6.32 -0.93
CA TYR A 671 -2.99 -5.51 -0.73
C TYR A 671 -2.61 -4.71 -1.98
N ILE A 672 -2.70 -5.33 -3.16
CA ILE A 672 -2.42 -4.66 -4.43
C ILE A 672 -3.42 -3.50 -4.63
N PHE A 673 -4.73 -3.74 -4.46
CA PHE A 673 -5.73 -2.69 -4.60
C PHE A 673 -5.57 -1.57 -3.58
N SER A 674 -5.26 -1.90 -2.32
CA SER A 674 -4.96 -0.91 -1.29
C SER A 674 -3.76 -0.04 -1.65
N ALA A 675 -2.70 -0.64 -2.20
CA ALA A 675 -1.52 0.08 -2.66
C ALA A 675 -1.82 1.00 -3.85
N ILE A 676 -2.64 0.55 -4.80
CA ILE A 676 -3.08 1.36 -5.95
C ILE A 676 -3.91 2.56 -5.48
N ALA A 677 -4.90 2.34 -4.61
CA ALA A 677 -5.72 3.40 -4.03
C ALA A 677 -4.83 4.47 -3.36
N LEU A 678 -3.84 4.03 -2.57
CA LEU A 678 -2.88 4.92 -1.93
C LEU A 678 -2.05 5.70 -2.96
N PHE A 679 -1.52 5.05 -3.98
CA PHE A 679 -0.74 5.74 -5.01
C PHE A 679 -1.57 6.77 -5.77
N ILE A 680 -2.81 6.44 -6.15
CA ILE A 680 -3.71 7.36 -6.85
C ILE A 680 -3.98 8.62 -6.03
N ILE A 681 -4.30 8.50 -4.74
CA ILE A 681 -4.55 9.68 -3.90
C ILE A 681 -3.28 10.51 -3.66
N LEU A 682 -2.12 9.84 -3.55
CA LEU A 682 -0.83 10.51 -3.49
C LEU A 682 -0.56 11.30 -4.78
N LEU A 683 -0.83 10.72 -5.95
CA LEU A 683 -0.70 11.41 -7.23
C LEU A 683 -1.58 12.65 -7.29
N ALA A 684 -2.83 12.56 -6.84
CA ALA A 684 -3.74 13.69 -6.77
C ALA A 684 -3.24 14.79 -5.81
N CYS A 685 -2.73 14.41 -4.64
CA CYS A 685 -2.15 15.37 -3.68
C CYS A 685 -0.88 16.04 -4.24
N VAL A 686 0.03 15.26 -4.83
CA VAL A 686 1.27 15.73 -5.45
C VAL A 686 0.96 16.69 -6.60
N ASN A 687 -0.07 16.38 -7.40
CA ASN A 687 -0.55 17.26 -8.44
C ASN A 687 -1.00 18.62 -7.86
N PHE A 688 -1.88 18.60 -6.86
CA PHE A 688 -2.33 19.81 -6.18
C PHE A 688 -1.15 20.64 -5.64
N MET A 689 -0.19 20.00 -4.96
CA MET A 689 1.01 20.65 -4.43
C MET A 689 1.84 21.28 -5.54
N ASN A 690 2.05 20.56 -6.65
CA ASN A 690 2.84 21.01 -7.79
C ASN A 690 2.24 22.29 -8.40
N LEU A 691 0.92 22.32 -8.60
CA LEU A 691 0.22 23.47 -9.17
C LEU A 691 0.15 24.66 -8.20
N ALA A 692 -0.11 24.41 -6.92
CA ALA A 692 -0.06 25.44 -5.89
C ALA A 692 1.36 26.05 -5.76
N THR A 693 2.39 25.22 -5.93
CA THR A 693 3.80 25.66 -5.95
C THR A 693 4.12 26.44 -7.20
N ALA A 694 3.55 26.10 -8.36
CA ALA A 694 3.72 26.88 -9.58
C ALA A 694 3.23 28.33 -9.37
N GLN A 695 2.09 28.53 -8.69
CA GLN A 695 1.53 29.84 -8.36
C GLN A 695 2.26 30.62 -7.25
N SER A 696 3.28 30.01 -6.63
CA SER A 696 4.03 30.56 -5.49
C SER A 696 4.52 32.00 -5.67
N ALA A 697 5.02 32.38 -6.85
CA ALA A 697 5.57 33.72 -7.09
C ALA A 697 4.51 34.83 -7.01
N LYS A 698 3.33 34.63 -7.64
CA LYS A 698 2.19 35.56 -7.54
C LYS A 698 1.71 35.69 -6.10
N ARG A 699 1.60 34.55 -5.39
CA ARG A 699 1.15 34.49 -3.99
C ARG A 699 2.19 35.03 -3.00
N ALA A 700 3.48 34.93 -3.30
CA ALA A 700 4.55 35.40 -2.43
C ALA A 700 4.48 36.91 -2.21
N ARG A 701 4.15 37.71 -3.24
CA ARG A 701 4.00 39.17 -3.13
C ARG A 701 2.83 39.54 -2.23
N GLU A 702 1.68 38.89 -2.39
CA GLU A 702 0.51 39.05 -1.51
C GLU A 702 0.84 38.71 -0.05
N ILE A 703 1.51 37.58 0.18
CA ILE A 703 1.94 37.14 1.52
C ILE A 703 2.97 38.10 2.13
N GLY A 704 3.90 38.60 1.32
CA GLY A 704 4.90 39.59 1.73
C GLY A 704 4.24 40.87 2.23
N ILE A 705 3.27 41.40 1.47
CA ILE A 705 2.48 42.57 1.86
C ILE A 705 1.70 42.29 3.15
N ARG A 706 1.01 41.15 3.25
CA ARG A 706 0.25 40.77 4.46
C ARG A 706 1.12 40.64 5.72
N LYS A 707 2.32 40.08 5.60
CA LYS A 707 3.28 39.99 6.71
C LYS A 707 3.78 41.36 7.15
N VAL A 708 4.00 42.28 6.22
CA VAL A 708 4.35 43.67 6.54
C VAL A 708 3.18 44.38 7.24
N LEU A 709 1.94 44.08 6.83
CA LEU A 709 0.71 44.55 7.49
C LEU A 709 0.37 43.80 8.81
N GLY A 710 1.31 43.01 9.37
CA GLY A 710 1.15 42.39 10.69
C GLY A 710 0.49 41.00 10.71
N SER A 711 0.22 40.36 9.57
CA SER A 711 -0.34 39.00 9.55
C SER A 711 0.66 37.97 10.11
N ALA A 712 0.26 37.23 11.14
CA ALA A 712 1.08 36.19 11.74
C ALA A 712 1.22 34.98 10.79
N ARG A 713 2.41 34.32 10.80
CA ARG A 713 2.68 33.12 9.98
C ARG A 713 1.64 32.03 10.17
N ARG A 714 1.18 31.81 11.42
CA ARG A 714 0.15 30.83 11.77
C ARG A 714 -1.18 31.11 11.07
N GLN A 715 -1.56 32.39 10.94
CA GLN A 715 -2.80 32.81 10.27
C GLN A 715 -2.78 32.44 8.78
N LEU A 716 -1.63 32.65 8.13
CA LEU A 716 -1.42 32.32 6.72
C LEU A 716 -1.39 30.80 6.48
N VAL A 717 -0.79 30.03 7.38
CA VAL A 717 -0.80 28.55 7.32
C VAL A 717 -2.23 28.01 7.36
N TRP A 718 -3.04 28.46 8.33
CA TRP A 718 -4.44 28.04 8.43
C TRP A 718 -5.26 28.46 7.22
N GLN A 719 -5.02 29.65 6.67
CA GLN A 719 -5.68 30.10 5.44
C GLN A 719 -5.42 29.14 4.26
N PHE A 720 -4.17 28.73 4.04
CA PHE A 720 -3.83 27.79 2.94
C PHE A 720 -4.39 26.39 3.17
N LEU A 721 -4.39 25.91 4.41
CA LEU A 721 -5.01 24.62 4.75
C LEU A 721 -6.53 24.68 4.54
N THR A 722 -7.19 25.78 4.89
CA THR A 722 -8.63 25.96 4.60
C THR A 722 -8.91 26.02 3.09
N GLU A 723 -8.04 26.64 2.28
CA GLU A 723 -8.19 26.63 0.81
C GLU A 723 -8.11 25.21 0.25
N ALA A 724 -7.14 24.41 0.69
CA ALA A 724 -7.02 23.01 0.29
C ALA A 724 -8.21 22.17 0.77
N LEU A 725 -8.71 22.41 1.99
CA LEU A 725 -9.90 21.74 2.53
C LEU A 725 -11.15 22.03 1.70
N VAL A 726 -11.40 23.30 1.33
CA VAL A 726 -12.54 23.66 0.47
C VAL A 726 -12.45 22.97 -0.89
N CYS A 727 -11.27 22.95 -1.51
CA CYS A 727 -11.07 22.24 -2.78
C CYS A 727 -11.37 20.74 -2.65
N THR A 728 -10.91 20.13 -1.55
CA THR A 728 -11.09 18.70 -1.29
C THR A 728 -12.55 18.35 -1.01
N ILE A 729 -13.30 19.22 -0.30
CA ILE A 729 -14.74 19.04 -0.07
C ILE A 729 -15.51 19.08 -1.40
N VAL A 730 -15.24 20.09 -2.24
CA VAL A 730 -15.88 20.17 -3.57
C VAL A 730 -15.52 18.95 -4.41
N ALA A 731 -14.25 18.54 -4.40
CA ALA A 731 -13.80 17.33 -5.08
C ALA A 731 -14.48 16.06 -4.55
N SER A 732 -14.72 15.94 -3.23
CA SER A 732 -15.41 14.78 -2.65
C SER A 732 -16.88 14.70 -3.04
N ILE A 733 -17.56 15.84 -3.20
CA ILE A 733 -18.95 15.87 -3.69
C ILE A 733 -18.99 15.36 -5.13
N ILE A 734 -18.08 15.85 -5.98
CA ILE A 734 -17.95 15.38 -7.36
C ILE A 734 -17.57 13.90 -7.40
N ALA A 735 -16.67 13.45 -6.51
CA ALA A 735 -16.28 12.05 -6.40
C ALA A 735 -17.46 11.14 -6.07
N LEU A 736 -18.35 11.55 -5.16
CA LEU A 736 -19.57 10.79 -4.85
C LEU A 736 -20.49 10.66 -6.07
N ILE A 737 -20.66 11.75 -6.84
CA ILE A 737 -21.45 11.71 -8.09
C ILE A 737 -20.81 10.73 -9.09
N ILE A 738 -19.48 10.79 -9.27
CA ILE A 738 -18.74 9.88 -10.14
C ILE A 738 -18.94 8.43 -9.68
N VAL A 739 -18.84 8.15 -8.38
CA VAL A 739 -19.03 6.79 -7.83
C VAL A 739 -20.44 6.29 -8.10
N ILE A 740 -21.48 7.10 -7.86
CA ILE A 740 -22.87 6.70 -8.11
C ILE A 740 -23.09 6.33 -9.58
N ILE A 741 -22.53 7.11 -10.51
CA ILE A 741 -22.65 6.86 -11.96
C ILE A 741 -21.80 5.65 -12.39
N ALA A 742 -20.60 5.49 -11.82
CA ALA A 742 -19.66 4.45 -12.21
C ALA A 742 -19.96 3.08 -11.57
N LEU A 743 -20.71 3.04 -10.46
CA LEU A 743 -20.95 1.81 -9.68
C LEU A 743 -21.58 0.68 -10.51
N PRO A 744 -22.59 0.90 -11.38
CA PRO A 744 -23.14 -0.17 -12.20
C PRO A 744 -22.11 -0.78 -13.17
N GLY A 745 -21.30 0.07 -13.81
CA GLY A 745 -20.21 -0.38 -14.69
C GLY A 745 -19.10 -1.09 -13.92
N PHE A 746 -18.79 -0.62 -12.71
CA PHE A 746 -17.83 -1.26 -11.82
C PHE A 746 -18.32 -2.64 -11.34
N ASN A 747 -19.60 -2.78 -11.01
CA ASN A 747 -20.23 -4.03 -10.62
C ASN A 747 -20.17 -5.08 -11.75
N GLN A 748 -20.44 -4.69 -13.00
CA GLN A 748 -20.25 -5.56 -14.15
C GLN A 748 -18.78 -5.96 -14.36
N LEU A 749 -17.86 -5.00 -14.19
CA LEU A 749 -16.43 -5.24 -14.36
C LEU A 749 -15.88 -6.19 -13.29
N ALA A 750 -16.25 -5.97 -12.03
CA ALA A 750 -15.80 -6.73 -10.87
C ALA A 750 -16.59 -8.02 -10.64
N SER A 751 -17.71 -8.23 -11.37
CA SER A 751 -18.66 -9.32 -11.14
C SER A 751 -19.17 -9.35 -9.68
N ARG A 752 -19.56 -8.17 -9.16
CA ARG A 752 -20.08 -7.97 -7.80
C ARG A 752 -21.37 -7.15 -7.82
N SER A 753 -22.24 -7.27 -6.82
CA SER A 753 -23.41 -6.40 -6.67
C SER A 753 -23.30 -5.42 -5.49
N ILE A 754 -22.32 -4.49 -5.57
CA ILE A 754 -22.20 -3.44 -4.56
C ILE A 754 -23.38 -2.49 -4.69
N SER A 755 -24.17 -2.35 -3.62
CA SER A 755 -25.33 -1.47 -3.57
C SER A 755 -24.92 -0.03 -3.25
N ILE A 756 -25.67 0.95 -3.79
CA ILE A 756 -25.55 2.36 -3.42
C ILE A 756 -25.80 2.55 -1.91
N SER A 757 -26.61 1.69 -1.29
CA SER A 757 -26.89 1.75 0.15
C SER A 757 -25.62 1.63 1.02
N GLU A 758 -24.57 0.99 0.51
CA GLU A 758 -23.30 0.84 1.22
C GLU A 758 -22.56 2.17 1.43
N LEU A 759 -22.84 3.20 0.63
CA LEU A 759 -22.29 4.54 0.80
C LEU A 759 -22.79 5.21 2.08
N TYR A 760 -23.96 4.83 2.58
CA TYR A 760 -24.53 5.35 3.83
C TYR A 760 -24.02 4.62 5.07
N ASP A 761 -23.16 3.60 4.92
CA ASP A 761 -22.54 2.93 6.05
C ASP A 761 -21.68 3.93 6.85
N LEU A 762 -21.90 3.97 8.16
CA LEU A 762 -21.21 4.89 9.07
C LEU A 762 -19.69 4.73 8.99
N ARG A 763 -19.18 3.52 8.75
CA ARG A 763 -17.74 3.23 8.59
C ARG A 763 -17.18 3.86 7.32
N ILE A 764 -17.90 3.77 6.20
CA ILE A 764 -17.51 4.40 4.93
C ILE A 764 -17.59 5.92 5.06
N CYS A 765 -18.64 6.45 5.69
CA CYS A 765 -18.79 7.89 5.92
C CYS A 765 -17.65 8.45 6.79
N PHE A 766 -17.31 7.77 7.88
CA PHE A 766 -16.18 8.15 8.74
C PHE A 766 -14.84 8.03 8.01
N GLY A 767 -14.65 6.94 7.24
CA GLY A 767 -13.47 6.74 6.39
C GLY A 767 -13.31 7.84 5.34
N LEU A 768 -14.40 8.25 4.68
CA LEU A 768 -14.41 9.35 3.71
C LEU A 768 -14.11 10.70 4.38
N LEU A 769 -14.68 10.98 5.55
CA LEU A 769 -14.36 12.18 6.32
C LEU A 769 -12.87 12.24 6.68
N LEU A 770 -12.32 11.12 7.16
CA LEU A 770 -10.89 11.01 7.46
C LEU A 770 -10.04 11.20 6.19
N LEU A 771 -10.45 10.59 5.07
CA LEU A 771 -9.78 10.73 3.78
C LEU A 771 -9.76 12.19 3.30
N ILE A 772 -10.87 12.92 3.43
CA ILE A 772 -10.96 14.35 3.09
C ILE A 772 -9.99 15.16 3.94
N LEU A 773 -9.97 14.94 5.25
CA LEU A 773 -9.09 15.66 6.17
C LEU A 773 -7.61 15.40 5.88
N LEU A 774 -7.24 14.14 5.68
CA LEU A 774 -5.86 13.74 5.35
C LEU A 774 -5.45 14.31 3.98
N THR A 775 -6.30 14.19 2.97
CA THR A 775 -6.03 14.70 1.62
C THR A 775 -5.86 16.22 1.63
N ALA A 776 -6.73 16.96 2.33
CA ALA A 776 -6.64 18.40 2.47
C ALA A 776 -5.35 18.83 3.20
N LEU A 777 -5.00 18.11 4.27
CA LEU A 777 -3.77 18.36 5.02
C LEU A 777 -2.54 18.13 4.13
N PHE A 778 -2.49 17.03 3.38
CA PHE A 778 -1.37 16.74 2.51
C PHE A 778 -1.29 17.74 1.37
N ALA A 779 -2.34 17.86 0.56
CA ALA A 779 -2.40 18.80 -0.55
C ALA A 779 -2.02 20.24 -0.13
N GLY A 780 -2.48 20.69 1.05
CA GLY A 780 -2.21 22.03 1.57
C GLY A 780 -0.89 22.22 2.32
N SER A 781 -0.25 21.14 2.80
CA SER A 781 0.93 21.20 3.67
C SER A 781 2.11 21.94 3.02
N TYR A 782 2.54 21.51 1.83
CA TYR A 782 3.72 22.08 1.18
C TYR A 782 3.54 23.58 0.87
N PRO A 783 2.46 24.05 0.22
CA PRO A 783 2.22 25.48 0.04
C PRO A 783 2.15 26.25 1.36
N ALA A 784 1.48 25.71 2.38
CA ALA A 784 1.30 26.37 3.65
C ALA A 784 2.63 26.61 4.38
N PHE A 785 3.56 25.65 4.39
CA PHE A 785 4.84 25.80 5.08
C PHE A 785 5.91 26.51 4.24
N PHE A 786 5.98 26.19 2.94
CA PHE A 786 6.98 26.75 2.03
C PHE A 786 6.71 28.23 1.73
N LEU A 787 5.48 28.59 1.31
CA LEU A 787 5.15 29.97 0.93
C LEU A 787 5.19 30.91 2.14
N THR A 788 4.81 30.41 3.31
CA THR A 788 4.85 31.23 4.53
C THR A 788 6.26 31.38 5.11
N SER A 789 7.28 30.76 4.53
CA SER A 789 8.68 30.93 4.96
C SER A 789 9.38 32.14 4.31
N PHE A 790 8.82 32.72 3.24
CA PHE A 790 9.48 33.82 2.52
C PHE A 790 9.66 35.09 3.37
N LYS A 791 10.87 35.68 3.28
CA LYS A 791 11.22 36.96 3.92
C LYS A 791 10.62 38.13 3.13
N PRO A 792 9.77 38.99 3.73
CA PRO A 792 9.10 40.09 3.00
C PRO A 792 10.06 41.02 2.26
N VAL A 793 11.22 41.32 2.87
CA VAL A 793 12.27 42.20 2.32
C VAL A 793 12.80 41.69 0.97
N ILE A 794 12.90 40.37 0.80
CA ILE A 794 13.43 39.76 -0.42
C ILE A 794 12.37 39.80 -1.54
N VAL A 795 11.12 39.55 -1.18
CA VAL A 795 10.01 39.51 -2.14
C VAL A 795 9.67 40.90 -2.66
N LEU A 796 9.71 41.93 -1.81
CA LEU A 796 9.39 43.31 -2.17
C LEU A 796 10.50 43.98 -3.01
N LYS A 797 11.76 43.51 -2.91
CA LYS A 797 12.88 43.98 -3.73
C LYS A 797 12.93 43.37 -5.15
N GLY A 798 11.89 42.65 -5.58
CA GLY A 798 11.80 42.06 -6.93
C GLY A 798 12.76 40.89 -7.21
N LYS A 799 13.64 40.53 -6.25
CA LYS A 799 14.59 39.40 -6.39
C LYS A 799 14.00 38.04 -6.07
N ALA A 800 12.67 37.95 -5.89
CA ALA A 800 11.98 36.69 -5.63
C ALA A 800 12.24 35.64 -6.73
N ASP A 801 12.19 36.06 -7.99
CA ASP A 801 12.35 35.16 -9.14
C ASP A 801 13.79 34.66 -9.34
N ALA A 802 14.79 35.47 -8.99
CA ALA A 802 16.21 35.08 -9.05
C ALA A 802 16.58 34.01 -8.00
N ILE A 803 15.97 34.06 -6.81
CA ILE A 803 16.23 33.09 -5.73
C ILE A 803 15.52 31.76 -5.97
N ILE A 804 14.33 31.80 -6.59
CA ILE A 804 13.59 30.59 -6.97
C ILE A 804 14.30 29.83 -8.11
N SER A 805 15.04 30.54 -8.98
CA SER A 805 15.72 29.99 -10.16
C SER A 805 17.20 29.59 -9.95
N GLN A 806 17.96 30.25 -9.07
CA GLN A 806 19.39 29.94 -8.80
C GLN A 806 19.65 28.60 -8.09
N THR A 807 18.62 27.81 -7.81
CA THR A 807 18.71 26.67 -6.90
C THR A 807 18.52 25.35 -7.67
N GLY A 808 19.59 24.89 -8.35
CA GLY A 808 19.68 23.83 -9.40
C GLY A 808 19.00 22.45 -9.26
N PHE A 809 18.13 22.22 -8.29
CA PHE A 809 17.11 21.16 -8.27
C PHE A 809 15.92 21.67 -7.44
N SER A 810 14.79 21.92 -8.10
CA SER A 810 13.54 22.34 -7.45
C SER A 810 12.79 21.12 -6.91
N THR A 811 12.23 21.21 -5.71
CA THR A 811 11.28 20.22 -5.12
C THR A 811 10.24 19.73 -6.11
N ARG A 812 9.73 20.65 -6.94
CA ARG A 812 8.81 20.38 -8.05
C ARG A 812 9.29 19.24 -8.95
N ASN A 813 10.56 19.25 -9.34
CA ASN A 813 11.10 18.26 -10.27
C ASN A 813 11.08 16.85 -9.65
N VAL A 814 11.29 16.75 -8.34
CA VAL A 814 11.24 15.48 -7.61
C VAL A 814 9.80 14.97 -7.49
N LEU A 815 8.85 15.84 -7.19
CA LEU A 815 7.42 15.50 -7.17
C LEU A 815 6.93 15.02 -8.54
N VAL A 816 7.39 15.65 -9.63
CA VAL A 816 7.09 15.22 -11.01
C VAL A 816 7.74 13.87 -11.34
N VAL A 817 8.99 13.65 -10.93
CA VAL A 817 9.67 12.34 -11.10
C VAL A 817 8.92 11.24 -10.36
N PHE A 818 8.48 11.48 -9.12
CA PHE A 818 7.69 10.52 -8.34
C PHE A 818 6.39 10.16 -9.07
N GLN A 819 5.66 11.17 -9.57
CA GLN A 819 4.40 10.96 -10.28
C GLN A 819 4.57 10.10 -11.54
N PHE A 820 5.58 10.39 -12.36
CA PHE A 820 5.86 9.58 -13.55
C PHE A 820 6.42 8.21 -13.21
N ALA A 821 7.16 8.05 -12.11
CA ALA A 821 7.70 6.76 -11.72
C ALA A 821 6.57 5.79 -11.33
N VAL A 822 5.59 6.28 -10.55
CA VAL A 822 4.38 5.52 -10.21
C VAL A 822 3.59 5.16 -11.46
N SER A 823 3.36 6.14 -12.36
CA SER A 823 2.60 5.90 -13.59
C SER A 823 3.29 4.88 -14.51
N ALA A 824 4.61 5.01 -14.68
CA ALA A 824 5.42 4.08 -15.47
C ALA A 824 5.42 2.67 -14.85
N ALA A 825 5.56 2.56 -13.52
CA ALA A 825 5.51 1.28 -12.83
C ALA A 825 4.15 0.59 -13.02
N MET A 826 3.04 1.32 -12.89
CA MET A 826 1.71 0.75 -13.12
C MET A 826 1.53 0.28 -14.56
N ILE A 827 1.95 1.06 -15.56
CA ILE A 827 1.90 0.65 -16.98
C ILE A 827 2.71 -0.63 -17.22
N ILE A 828 3.92 -0.73 -16.65
CA ILE A 828 4.75 -1.94 -16.77
C ILE A 828 3.99 -3.14 -16.18
N CYS A 829 3.46 -3.01 -14.97
CA CYS A 829 2.69 -4.07 -14.32
C CYS A 829 1.45 -4.48 -15.17
N THR A 830 0.71 -3.52 -15.74
CA THR A 830 -0.47 -3.83 -16.56
C THR A 830 -0.07 -4.62 -17.80
N ILE A 831 1.01 -4.23 -18.48
CA ILE A 831 1.48 -4.92 -19.68
C ILE A 831 1.94 -6.34 -19.33
N VAL A 832 2.65 -6.53 -18.21
CA VAL A 832 3.08 -7.88 -17.76
C VAL A 832 1.88 -8.75 -17.43
N VAL A 833 0.91 -8.26 -16.64
CA VAL A 833 -0.32 -8.99 -16.31
C VAL A 833 -1.10 -9.35 -17.58
N TYR A 834 -1.27 -8.39 -18.49
CA TYR A 834 -1.95 -8.64 -19.78
C TYR A 834 -1.22 -9.71 -20.60
N ARG A 835 0.12 -9.66 -20.67
CA ARG A 835 0.92 -10.69 -21.36
C ARG A 835 0.79 -12.05 -20.72
N GLN A 836 0.79 -12.14 -19.38
CA GLN A 836 0.60 -13.40 -18.68
C GLN A 836 -0.80 -13.99 -18.97
N LEU A 837 -1.85 -13.17 -18.95
CA LEU A 837 -3.21 -13.60 -19.31
C LEU A 837 -3.30 -14.07 -20.77
N GLN A 838 -2.66 -13.36 -21.70
CA GLN A 838 -2.62 -13.77 -23.11
C GLN A 838 -1.79 -15.04 -23.33
N TYR A 839 -0.68 -15.19 -22.59
CA TYR A 839 0.13 -16.39 -22.62
C TYR A 839 -0.68 -17.60 -22.15
N ASN A 840 -1.46 -17.47 -21.06
CA ASN A 840 -2.33 -18.54 -20.59
C ASN A 840 -3.38 -18.95 -21.63
N ARG A 841 -3.95 -17.99 -22.37
CA ARG A 841 -4.95 -18.26 -23.42
C ARG A 841 -4.40 -18.92 -24.68
N SER A 842 -3.17 -18.54 -25.07
CA SER A 842 -2.57 -18.94 -26.35
C SER A 842 -1.63 -20.14 -26.24
N LYS A 843 -1.33 -20.59 -25.02
CA LYS A 843 -0.48 -21.75 -24.78
C LYS A 843 -1.07 -23.01 -25.38
N ASP A 844 -0.23 -23.80 -26.05
CA ASP A 844 -0.58 -25.16 -26.48
C ASP A 844 -0.82 -26.01 -25.22
N LEU A 845 -2.07 -26.43 -25.04
CA LEU A 845 -2.51 -27.24 -23.91
C LEU A 845 -2.22 -28.73 -24.14
N GLY A 846 -1.71 -29.12 -25.31
CA GLY A 846 -1.56 -30.52 -25.70
C GLY A 846 -2.86 -31.17 -26.19
N TYR A 847 -3.98 -30.44 -26.15
CA TYR A 847 -5.28 -30.81 -26.72
C TYR A 847 -5.98 -29.60 -27.34
N ASN A 848 -6.96 -29.86 -28.21
CA ASN A 848 -7.73 -28.82 -28.89
C ASN A 848 -9.12 -28.66 -28.29
N LYS A 849 -9.36 -27.49 -27.68
CA LYS A 849 -10.63 -27.13 -27.02
C LYS A 849 -11.64 -26.45 -27.94
N GLU A 850 -11.19 -25.92 -29.07
CA GLU A 850 -12.01 -25.13 -29.97
C GLU A 850 -13.09 -25.98 -30.66
N ASN A 851 -14.31 -25.45 -30.74
CA ASN A 851 -15.49 -26.08 -31.36
C ASN A 851 -15.89 -27.42 -30.73
N VAL A 852 -15.59 -27.63 -29.44
CA VAL A 852 -16.01 -28.80 -28.69
C VAL A 852 -17.18 -28.41 -27.78
N LEU A 853 -18.36 -28.92 -28.12
CA LEU A 853 -19.57 -28.80 -27.33
C LEU A 853 -19.59 -29.91 -26.29
N VAL A 854 -19.66 -29.56 -25.01
CA VAL A 854 -19.77 -30.51 -23.90
C VAL A 854 -21.22 -30.58 -23.47
N ILE A 855 -21.81 -31.76 -23.61
CA ILE A 855 -23.15 -32.08 -23.12
C ILE A 855 -22.96 -32.77 -21.76
N GLY A 856 -23.52 -32.17 -20.73
CA GLY A 856 -23.52 -32.73 -19.37
C GLY A 856 -24.61 -33.78 -19.19
N ASP A 857 -24.65 -34.37 -18.00
CA ASP A 857 -25.72 -35.26 -17.53
C ASP A 857 -26.00 -36.45 -18.49
N ALA A 858 -24.99 -36.91 -19.23
CA ALA A 858 -25.18 -37.96 -20.23
C ALA A 858 -25.45 -39.33 -19.58
N GLU A 859 -25.16 -39.48 -18.28
CA GLU A 859 -25.51 -40.64 -17.48
C GLU A 859 -27.00 -41.01 -17.52
N TRP A 860 -27.89 -40.04 -17.77
CA TRP A 860 -29.34 -40.29 -17.88
C TRP A 860 -29.71 -41.02 -19.17
N LEU A 861 -28.82 -41.06 -20.16
CA LEU A 861 -28.97 -41.94 -21.31
C LEU A 861 -28.80 -43.41 -20.92
N LEU A 862 -28.29 -43.72 -19.72
CA LEU A 862 -28.06 -45.05 -19.20
C LEU A 862 -27.26 -45.90 -20.21
N ASN A 863 -27.89 -46.92 -20.80
CA ASN A 863 -27.24 -47.79 -21.78
C ASN A 863 -27.29 -47.24 -23.22
N ASN A 864 -27.90 -46.07 -23.45
CA ASN A 864 -28.09 -45.45 -24.76
C ASN A 864 -27.05 -44.39 -25.12
N GLU A 865 -26.04 -44.12 -24.28
CA GLU A 865 -24.98 -43.13 -24.57
C GLU A 865 -24.34 -43.36 -25.95
N GLU A 866 -24.01 -44.63 -26.25
CA GLU A 866 -23.45 -45.02 -27.54
C GLU A 866 -24.41 -44.76 -28.71
N ASN A 867 -25.69 -45.11 -28.54
CA ASN A 867 -26.72 -44.92 -29.57
C ASN A 867 -26.93 -43.44 -29.87
N PHE A 868 -27.00 -42.61 -28.82
CA PHE A 868 -27.08 -41.16 -28.94
C PHE A 868 -25.85 -40.60 -29.67
N ARG A 869 -24.64 -41.03 -29.28
CA ARG A 869 -23.39 -40.65 -29.96
C ARG A 869 -23.44 -40.99 -31.46
N GLN A 870 -23.94 -42.17 -31.84
CA GLN A 870 -24.07 -42.56 -33.24
C GLN A 870 -25.06 -41.69 -34.02
N GLU A 871 -26.22 -41.35 -33.44
CA GLU A 871 -27.18 -40.44 -34.08
C GLU A 871 -26.61 -39.01 -34.25
N VAL A 872 -25.87 -38.52 -33.25
CA VAL A 872 -25.18 -37.23 -33.32
C VAL A 872 -24.09 -37.25 -34.40
N LEU A 873 -23.34 -38.34 -34.54
CA LEU A 873 -22.30 -38.49 -35.57
C LEU A 873 -22.84 -38.50 -37.01
N LYS A 874 -24.12 -38.87 -37.22
CA LYS A 874 -24.78 -38.80 -38.54
C LYS A 874 -25.04 -37.36 -38.99
N LEU A 875 -25.01 -36.38 -38.08
CA LEU A 875 -25.27 -34.99 -38.42
C LEU A 875 -24.11 -34.40 -39.24
N PRO A 876 -24.38 -33.74 -40.38
CA PRO A 876 -23.33 -33.16 -41.21
C PRO A 876 -22.58 -32.00 -40.54
N GLU A 877 -23.14 -31.41 -39.48
CA GLU A 877 -22.48 -30.40 -38.67
C GLU A 877 -21.45 -30.97 -37.68
N VAL A 878 -21.48 -32.28 -37.39
CA VAL A 878 -20.63 -32.94 -36.39
C VAL A 878 -19.43 -33.60 -37.05
N ALA A 879 -18.23 -33.32 -36.54
CA ALA A 879 -16.97 -33.89 -37.01
C ALA A 879 -16.59 -35.17 -36.25
N ASN A 880 -16.77 -35.18 -34.93
CA ASN A 880 -16.50 -36.34 -34.07
C ASN A 880 -17.26 -36.19 -32.74
N ALA A 881 -17.41 -37.27 -31.98
CA ALA A 881 -18.01 -37.26 -30.67
C ALA A 881 -17.39 -38.33 -29.76
N THR A 882 -17.21 -38.02 -28.48
CA THR A 882 -16.61 -38.90 -27.47
C THR A 882 -17.41 -38.91 -26.19
N ILE A 883 -17.40 -40.04 -25.50
CA ILE A 883 -17.95 -40.30 -24.17
C ILE A 883 -16.79 -40.40 -23.18
N SER A 884 -16.91 -39.71 -22.06
CA SER A 884 -15.90 -39.70 -21.00
C SER A 884 -16.51 -39.38 -19.64
N THR A 885 -15.89 -39.83 -18.56
CA THR A 885 -16.32 -39.46 -17.20
C THR A 885 -16.06 -38.01 -16.85
N ASN A 886 -15.07 -37.39 -17.52
CA ASN A 886 -14.88 -35.95 -17.56
C ASN A 886 -13.91 -35.55 -18.67
N LEU A 887 -13.75 -34.24 -18.87
CA LEU A 887 -12.92 -33.61 -19.87
C LEU A 887 -11.87 -32.69 -19.22
N PRO A 888 -10.76 -32.41 -19.93
CA PRO A 888 -9.82 -31.35 -19.55
C PRO A 888 -10.54 -30.01 -19.30
N ALA A 889 -9.95 -29.13 -18.50
CA ALA A 889 -10.55 -27.89 -18.00
C ALA A 889 -11.65 -28.06 -16.93
N SER A 890 -11.84 -29.27 -16.41
CA SER A 890 -12.68 -29.56 -15.24
C SER A 890 -11.83 -30.02 -14.06
N GLU A 891 -12.09 -29.49 -12.87
CA GLU A 891 -11.44 -29.92 -11.62
C GLU A 891 -12.02 -31.25 -11.09
N LYS A 892 -13.03 -31.86 -11.72
CA LYS A 892 -13.56 -33.16 -11.30
C LYS A 892 -12.77 -34.30 -11.97
N TYR A 893 -11.85 -34.95 -11.27
CA TYR A 893 -11.12 -36.11 -11.78
C TYR A 893 -10.97 -37.17 -10.71
N PHE A 894 -10.67 -38.40 -11.12
CA PHE A 894 -10.28 -39.42 -10.17
C PHE A 894 -8.80 -39.27 -9.88
N GLU A 895 -8.42 -39.38 -8.62
CA GLU A 895 -7.03 -39.40 -8.19
C GLU A 895 -6.86 -40.60 -7.31
N ASP A 896 -6.04 -41.55 -7.76
CA ASP A 896 -5.76 -42.76 -7.03
C ASP A 896 -4.29 -43.14 -7.18
N GLU A 897 -3.86 -43.95 -6.25
CA GLU A 897 -2.50 -44.43 -6.15
C GLU A 897 -2.36 -45.79 -6.86
N TYR A 898 -1.41 -45.88 -7.79
CA TYR A 898 -1.13 -47.09 -8.58
C TYR A 898 0.30 -47.58 -8.34
N LYS A 899 0.48 -48.90 -8.39
CA LYS A 899 1.80 -49.54 -8.29
C LYS A 899 2.29 -49.98 -9.68
N PRO A 900 3.41 -49.45 -10.20
CA PRO A 900 4.03 -50.00 -11.39
C PRO A 900 4.57 -51.41 -11.10
N GLU A 901 4.33 -52.34 -12.02
CA GLU A 901 5.02 -53.62 -12.07
C GLU A 901 6.55 -53.41 -11.99
N MET A 902 7.19 -54.18 -11.11
CA MET A 902 8.64 -54.09 -10.94
C MET A 902 9.36 -54.58 -12.19
N ASP A 903 10.22 -53.74 -12.75
CA ASP A 903 11.11 -54.14 -13.84
C ASP A 903 12.29 -54.91 -13.23
N GLY A 904 12.52 -56.14 -13.69
CA GLY A 904 13.56 -57.04 -13.14
C GLY A 904 14.99 -56.49 -13.22
N GLU A 905 15.22 -55.35 -13.88
CA GLU A 905 16.52 -54.67 -13.98
C GLU A 905 16.93 -53.88 -12.71
N ASN A 906 16.02 -53.56 -11.78
CA ASN A 906 16.33 -52.83 -10.54
C ASN A 906 15.66 -53.45 -9.29
N PRO A 907 16.20 -54.55 -8.73
CA PRO A 907 15.57 -55.32 -7.65
C PRO A 907 15.59 -54.65 -6.25
N GLY A 908 15.90 -53.35 -6.15
CA GLY A 908 16.11 -52.65 -4.88
C GLY A 908 15.44 -51.27 -4.75
N SER A 909 14.67 -50.83 -5.75
CA SER A 909 13.93 -49.56 -5.62
C SER A 909 12.76 -49.75 -4.65
N PRO A 910 12.57 -48.85 -3.64
CA PRO A 910 11.42 -48.92 -2.75
C PRO A 910 10.13 -48.97 -3.56
N GLU A 911 9.16 -49.74 -3.09
CA GLU A 911 7.84 -49.94 -3.70
C GLU A 911 7.23 -48.57 -4.06
N LYS A 912 7.44 -48.11 -5.30
CA LYS A 912 7.18 -46.73 -5.70
C LYS A 912 5.74 -46.64 -6.14
N ARG A 913 4.92 -46.04 -5.31
CA ARG A 913 3.53 -45.78 -5.65
C ARG A 913 3.42 -44.47 -6.44
N LEU A 914 2.44 -44.41 -7.33
CA LEU A 914 2.24 -43.33 -8.29
C LEU A 914 0.85 -42.77 -8.11
N ASP A 915 0.76 -41.51 -7.71
CA ASP A 915 -0.49 -40.77 -7.77
C ASP A 915 -0.78 -40.40 -9.22
N LEU A 916 -1.86 -40.97 -9.76
CA LEU A 916 -2.29 -40.73 -11.13
C LEU A 916 -3.68 -40.13 -11.12
N SER A 917 -3.80 -38.95 -11.76
CA SER A 917 -5.10 -38.43 -12.13
C SER A 917 -5.65 -39.25 -13.30
N SER A 918 -6.95 -39.50 -13.31
CA SER A 918 -7.53 -40.37 -14.33
C SER A 918 -8.94 -40.00 -14.77
N TYR A 919 -9.20 -40.36 -16.02
CA TYR A 919 -10.51 -40.34 -16.66
C TYR A 919 -10.80 -41.70 -17.24
N MET A 920 -12.07 -42.10 -17.27
CA MET A 920 -12.52 -43.17 -18.14
C MET A 920 -12.98 -42.57 -19.46
N VAL A 921 -12.44 -43.07 -20.56
CA VAL A 921 -12.61 -42.50 -21.90
C VAL A 921 -12.86 -43.60 -22.93
N ASP A 922 -13.54 -43.26 -24.01
CA ASP A 922 -13.74 -44.15 -25.14
C ASP A 922 -12.61 -44.06 -26.18
N GLU A 923 -12.71 -44.87 -27.24
CA GLU A 923 -11.77 -44.84 -28.37
C GLU A 923 -11.77 -43.51 -29.15
N ALA A 924 -12.84 -42.72 -29.05
CA ALA A 924 -12.99 -41.47 -29.78
C ALA A 924 -12.39 -40.27 -29.03
N PHE A 925 -12.00 -40.41 -27.76
CA PHE A 925 -11.50 -39.31 -26.93
C PHE A 925 -10.22 -38.66 -27.47
N VAL A 926 -9.19 -39.49 -27.70
CA VAL A 926 -7.90 -39.07 -28.27
C VAL A 926 -8.10 -38.33 -29.62
N PRO A 927 -8.82 -38.88 -30.62
CA PRO A 927 -9.03 -38.17 -31.88
C PRO A 927 -9.99 -36.97 -31.76
N THR A 928 -10.99 -37.02 -30.86
CA THR A 928 -11.92 -35.89 -30.65
C THR A 928 -11.20 -34.69 -30.04
N LEU A 929 -10.31 -34.88 -29.06
CA LEU A 929 -9.52 -33.80 -28.47
C LEU A 929 -8.19 -33.55 -29.19
N LYS A 930 -7.90 -34.33 -30.24
CA LYS A 930 -6.65 -34.28 -31.03
C LYS A 930 -5.40 -34.45 -30.16
N LEU A 931 -5.46 -35.34 -29.17
CA LEU A 931 -4.31 -35.74 -28.38
C LEU A 931 -3.29 -36.47 -29.25
N ARG A 932 -1.99 -36.20 -29.04
CA ARG A 932 -0.91 -36.82 -29.82
C ARG A 932 -0.37 -38.05 -29.11
N ILE A 933 -0.54 -39.22 -29.70
CA ILE A 933 0.14 -40.46 -29.27
C ILE A 933 1.61 -40.39 -29.67
N ILE A 934 2.51 -40.65 -28.72
CA ILE A 934 3.96 -40.67 -28.92
C ILE A 934 4.55 -42.08 -28.98
N ALA A 935 3.89 -43.06 -28.36
CA ALA A 935 4.27 -44.47 -28.41
C ALA A 935 3.04 -45.37 -28.21
N GLY A 936 3.07 -46.59 -28.77
CA GLY A 936 1.96 -47.54 -28.68
C GLY A 936 0.75 -47.15 -29.56
N ARG A 937 -0.45 -47.42 -29.07
CA ARG A 937 -1.72 -47.23 -29.81
C ARG A 937 -2.82 -46.59 -28.97
N ASN A 938 -3.90 -46.17 -29.63
CA ASN A 938 -5.16 -45.77 -28.98
C ASN A 938 -5.99 -46.99 -28.58
N PHE A 939 -7.03 -46.77 -27.77
CA PHE A 939 -8.12 -47.71 -27.60
C PHE A 939 -8.82 -48.01 -28.93
N SER A 940 -9.31 -49.24 -29.09
CA SER A 940 -10.01 -49.67 -30.30
C SER A 940 -11.04 -50.74 -30.00
N LYS A 941 -12.21 -50.64 -30.67
CA LYS A 941 -13.28 -51.66 -30.58
C LYS A 941 -12.85 -53.03 -31.12
N ALA A 942 -11.75 -53.11 -31.88
CA ALA A 942 -11.22 -54.37 -32.41
C ALA A 942 -10.48 -55.23 -31.36
N PHE A 943 -10.12 -54.66 -30.21
CA PHE A 943 -9.37 -55.32 -29.13
C PHE A 943 -10.17 -55.32 -27.82
N ASN A 944 -9.84 -56.24 -26.90
CA ASN A 944 -10.40 -56.23 -25.54
C ASN A 944 -9.59 -55.30 -24.63
N ASP A 945 -9.80 -54.00 -24.77
CA ASP A 945 -9.06 -52.97 -24.02
C ASP A 945 -9.61 -52.70 -22.60
N SER A 946 -10.47 -53.57 -22.07
CA SER A 946 -11.06 -53.41 -20.74
C SER A 946 -10.05 -53.39 -19.59
N THR A 947 -8.87 -53.98 -19.78
CA THR A 947 -7.77 -53.95 -18.80
C THR A 947 -6.59 -53.14 -19.32
N SER A 948 -6.84 -52.18 -20.20
CA SER A 948 -5.79 -51.35 -20.80
C SER A 948 -5.85 -49.90 -20.29
N VAL A 949 -4.68 -49.25 -20.28
CA VAL A 949 -4.51 -47.85 -19.87
C VAL A 949 -3.60 -47.12 -20.85
N ILE A 950 -3.88 -45.84 -21.08
CA ILE A 950 -3.01 -44.93 -21.83
C ILE A 950 -2.45 -43.91 -20.84
N LEU A 951 -1.13 -43.74 -20.81
CA LEU A 951 -0.46 -42.80 -19.91
C LEU A 951 -0.04 -41.53 -20.65
N ASN A 952 0.08 -40.40 -19.95
CA ASN A 952 0.85 -39.28 -20.49
C ASN A 952 2.36 -39.49 -20.29
N ALA A 953 3.18 -38.70 -20.99
CA ALA A 953 4.64 -38.82 -20.94
C ALA A 953 5.20 -38.60 -19.52
N SER A 954 4.58 -37.71 -18.73
CA SER A 954 4.96 -37.45 -17.34
C SER A 954 4.67 -38.64 -16.43
N ALA A 955 3.50 -39.27 -16.53
CA ALA A 955 3.18 -40.52 -15.82
C ALA A 955 4.14 -41.64 -16.21
N ALA A 956 4.39 -41.84 -17.50
CA ALA A 956 5.31 -42.85 -17.99
C ALA A 956 6.74 -42.66 -17.43
N LYS A 957 7.23 -41.41 -17.33
CA LYS A 957 8.54 -41.12 -16.70
C LYS A 957 8.58 -41.46 -15.21
N LEU A 958 7.49 -41.22 -14.48
CA LEU A 958 7.44 -41.50 -13.04
C LEU A 958 7.50 -42.98 -12.71
N THR A 959 7.02 -43.86 -13.62
CA THR A 959 7.14 -45.32 -13.47
C THR A 959 8.60 -45.80 -13.39
N GLY A 960 9.54 -45.06 -14.00
CA GLY A 960 10.93 -45.47 -14.13
C GLY A 960 11.19 -46.51 -15.23
N TRP A 961 10.17 -46.91 -15.98
CA TRP A 961 10.32 -47.84 -17.10
C TRP A 961 11.00 -47.17 -18.31
N LYS A 962 11.95 -47.88 -18.93
CA LYS A 962 12.51 -47.45 -20.23
C LYS A 962 11.53 -47.70 -21.38
N ASN A 963 10.86 -48.86 -21.36
CA ASN A 963 9.86 -49.29 -22.34
C ASN A 963 8.54 -49.59 -21.61
N PRO A 964 7.65 -48.60 -21.47
CA PRO A 964 6.43 -48.75 -20.67
C PRO A 964 5.31 -49.52 -21.39
N ILE A 965 5.35 -49.64 -22.72
CA ILE A 965 4.32 -50.37 -23.49
C ILE A 965 4.35 -51.86 -23.14
N GLY A 966 3.19 -52.43 -22.82
CA GLY A 966 3.02 -53.83 -22.41
C GLY A 966 3.30 -54.12 -20.92
N LYS A 967 3.70 -53.11 -20.14
CA LYS A 967 3.89 -53.21 -18.69
C LYS A 967 2.58 -52.95 -17.95
N HIS A 968 2.47 -53.42 -16.71
CA HIS A 968 1.23 -53.30 -15.93
C HIS A 968 1.31 -52.27 -14.80
N LEU A 969 0.25 -51.48 -14.66
CA LEU A 969 -0.07 -50.76 -13.43
C LEU A 969 -1.01 -51.63 -12.59
N VAL A 970 -0.73 -51.78 -11.30
CA VAL A 970 -1.55 -52.52 -10.35
C VAL A 970 -2.28 -51.53 -9.46
N TYR A 971 -3.60 -51.58 -9.47
CA TYR A 971 -4.42 -50.83 -8.52
C TYR A 971 -4.50 -51.63 -7.21
N PRO A 972 -4.00 -51.11 -6.07
CA PRO A 972 -3.98 -51.83 -4.80
C PRO A 972 -5.38 -52.01 -4.17
N GLY A 973 -6.39 -51.26 -4.62
CA GLY A 973 -7.78 -51.44 -4.22
C GLY A 973 -8.50 -52.53 -5.05
N GLY A 974 -9.48 -53.22 -4.46
CA GLY A 974 -10.42 -54.07 -5.21
C GLY A 974 -9.80 -55.22 -6.03
N TYR A 975 -9.21 -56.22 -5.35
CA TYR A 975 -8.65 -57.46 -5.93
C TYR A 975 -7.34 -57.33 -6.74
N ASN A 976 -6.53 -56.28 -6.53
CA ASN A 976 -5.27 -56.08 -7.26
C ASN A 976 -5.45 -56.11 -8.79
N LYS A 977 -6.42 -55.34 -9.31
CA LYS A 977 -6.62 -55.22 -10.76
C LYS A 977 -5.33 -54.75 -11.44
N ARG A 978 -4.97 -55.39 -12.56
CA ARG A 978 -3.81 -55.06 -13.38
C ARG A 978 -4.27 -54.38 -14.67
N PHE A 979 -3.64 -53.27 -15.03
CA PHE A 979 -3.90 -52.49 -16.23
C PHE A 979 -2.66 -52.44 -17.11
N GLU A 980 -2.75 -52.98 -18.32
CA GLU A 980 -1.67 -52.97 -19.31
C GLU A 980 -1.56 -51.60 -19.98
N VAL A 981 -0.35 -51.02 -20.02
CA VAL A 981 -0.07 -49.77 -20.72
C VAL A 981 0.02 -50.05 -22.22
N ILE A 982 -0.97 -49.60 -23.00
CA ILE A 982 -1.03 -49.83 -24.45
C ILE A 982 -0.58 -48.64 -25.29
N GLY A 983 -0.48 -47.46 -24.67
CA GLY A 983 -0.16 -46.22 -25.36
C GLY A 983 0.37 -45.15 -24.43
N ILE A 984 1.18 -44.25 -24.99
CA ILE A 984 1.62 -43.02 -24.32
C ILE A 984 1.18 -41.84 -25.17
N VAL A 985 0.51 -40.87 -24.56
CA VAL A 985 0.21 -39.56 -25.15
C VAL A 985 1.23 -38.53 -24.72
N LYS A 986 1.45 -37.51 -25.56
CA LYS A 986 2.19 -36.31 -25.17
C LYS A 986 1.49 -35.67 -23.97
N ASP A 987 2.27 -35.03 -23.10
CA ASP A 987 1.74 -34.27 -21.98
C ASP A 987 0.70 -33.23 -22.43
N PHE A 988 -0.39 -33.15 -21.68
CA PHE A 988 -1.49 -32.20 -21.88
C PHE A 988 -1.87 -31.56 -20.54
N ASN A 989 -2.31 -30.31 -20.57
CA ASN A 989 -2.65 -29.50 -19.40
C ASN A 989 -4.15 -29.57 -19.10
N ALA A 990 -4.58 -30.58 -18.37
CA ALA A 990 -5.99 -30.72 -18.00
C ALA A 990 -6.48 -29.73 -16.93
N LEU A 991 -5.58 -29.24 -16.08
CA LEU A 991 -5.88 -28.32 -14.97
C LEU A 991 -5.43 -26.87 -15.29
N SER A 992 -5.48 -26.00 -14.28
CA SER A 992 -4.99 -24.62 -14.39
C SER A 992 -3.50 -24.58 -14.72
N LEU A 993 -3.05 -23.54 -15.44
CA LEU A 993 -1.64 -23.29 -15.76
C LEU A 993 -0.85 -22.75 -14.56
N HIS A 994 -1.52 -22.54 -13.42
CA HIS A 994 -0.86 -22.38 -12.14
C HIS A 994 -0.17 -23.67 -11.72
N ASP A 995 -0.73 -24.82 -12.11
CA ASP A 995 -0.26 -26.14 -11.73
C ASP A 995 0.75 -26.70 -12.73
N GLN A 996 1.62 -27.60 -12.25
CA GLN A 996 2.53 -28.36 -13.12
C GLN A 996 1.75 -29.41 -13.92
N ILE A 997 2.37 -29.99 -14.95
CA ILE A 997 1.73 -31.11 -15.67
C ILE A 997 1.52 -32.27 -14.70
N THR A 998 0.24 -32.62 -14.50
CA THR A 998 -0.15 -33.76 -13.69
C THR A 998 0.12 -35.08 -14.43
N PRO A 999 0.57 -36.14 -13.75
CA PRO A 999 0.59 -37.49 -14.29
C PRO A 999 -0.84 -37.99 -14.58
N TRP A 1000 -1.12 -38.36 -15.83
CA TRP A 1000 -2.45 -38.80 -16.26
C TRP A 1000 -2.47 -40.27 -16.71
N ALA A 1001 -3.53 -40.97 -16.28
CA ALA A 1001 -3.94 -42.28 -16.77
C ALA A 1001 -5.35 -42.21 -17.39
N LEU A 1002 -5.47 -42.56 -18.65
CA LEU A 1002 -6.76 -42.69 -19.33
C LEU A 1002 -7.14 -44.17 -19.33
N PHE A 1003 -8.21 -44.53 -18.65
CA PHE A 1003 -8.76 -45.88 -18.63
C PHE A 1003 -9.88 -46.03 -19.66
N TYR A 1004 -10.08 -47.23 -20.18
CA TYR A 1004 -11.21 -47.46 -21.09
C TYR A 1004 -12.54 -47.43 -20.32
N THR A 1005 -13.61 -46.89 -20.91
CA THR A 1005 -14.96 -46.83 -20.29
C THR A 1005 -15.48 -48.20 -19.84
N LYS A 1006 -15.13 -49.26 -20.58
CA LYS A 1006 -15.54 -50.65 -20.22
C LYS A 1006 -14.64 -51.31 -19.17
N SER A 1007 -13.64 -50.62 -18.63
CA SER A 1007 -12.72 -51.20 -17.64
C SER A 1007 -13.38 -51.53 -16.30
N GLY A 1008 -14.50 -50.85 -16.00
CA GLY A 1008 -15.14 -50.90 -14.69
C GLY A 1008 -14.14 -50.62 -13.56
N ASN A 1009 -13.12 -49.80 -13.82
CA ASN A 1009 -12.17 -49.38 -12.79
C ASN A 1009 -12.89 -48.50 -11.76
N TYR A 1010 -13.72 -47.58 -12.27
CA TYR A 1010 -14.64 -46.78 -11.48
C TYR A 1010 -16.09 -47.15 -11.81
N ILE A 1011 -16.93 -47.16 -10.77
CA ILE A 1011 -18.39 -47.21 -10.93
C ILE A 1011 -18.84 -45.75 -10.79
N THR A 1012 -19.07 -45.09 -11.91
CA THR A 1012 -19.50 -43.69 -11.94
C THR A 1012 -20.94 -43.62 -12.45
N ARG A 1013 -21.70 -42.66 -11.91
CA ARG A 1013 -22.99 -42.24 -12.46
C ARG A 1013 -22.83 -40.93 -13.23
N THR A 1014 -21.62 -40.59 -13.68
CA THR A 1014 -21.31 -39.32 -14.34
C THR A 1014 -20.68 -39.60 -15.69
N SER A 1015 -21.34 -39.12 -16.74
CA SER A 1015 -20.88 -39.26 -18.13
C SER A 1015 -21.06 -37.93 -18.87
N TYR A 1016 -20.05 -37.54 -19.63
CA TYR A 1016 -20.05 -36.37 -20.49
C TYR A 1016 -19.90 -36.80 -21.93
N ILE A 1017 -20.66 -36.16 -22.81
CA ILE A 1017 -20.50 -36.34 -24.26
C ILE A 1017 -19.93 -35.05 -24.84
N ALA A 1018 -18.69 -35.13 -25.33
CA ALA A 1018 -18.06 -34.05 -26.06
C ALA A 1018 -18.24 -34.24 -27.56
N VAL A 1019 -18.89 -33.27 -28.21
CA VAL A 1019 -19.17 -33.26 -29.63
C VAL A 1019 -18.33 -32.17 -30.30
N ARG A 1020 -17.43 -32.58 -31.19
CA ARG A 1020 -16.66 -31.64 -32.01
C ARG A 1020 -17.50 -31.23 -33.21
N LEU A 1021 -17.81 -29.95 -33.30
CA LEU A 1021 -18.52 -29.36 -34.43
C LEU A 1021 -17.55 -28.99 -35.56
N ARG A 1022 -18.00 -29.14 -36.81
CA ARG A 1022 -17.30 -28.58 -37.97
C ARG A 1022 -17.39 -27.04 -37.92
N PRO A 1023 -16.35 -26.31 -38.37
CA PRO A 1023 -16.42 -24.85 -38.46
C PRO A 1023 -17.61 -24.42 -39.34
N GLY A 1024 -18.45 -23.51 -38.85
CA GLY A 1024 -19.67 -23.08 -39.55
C GLY A 1024 -20.70 -22.45 -38.60
N ASP A 1025 -21.99 -22.54 -38.95
CA ASP A 1025 -23.09 -22.09 -38.10
C ASP A 1025 -23.33 -23.09 -36.96
N TYR A 1026 -22.72 -22.80 -35.80
CA TYR A 1026 -22.86 -23.63 -34.59
C TYR A 1026 -24.29 -23.66 -34.07
N SER A 1027 -25.09 -22.61 -34.28
CA SER A 1027 -26.47 -22.55 -33.79
C SER A 1027 -27.32 -23.64 -34.43
N LYS A 1028 -27.12 -23.89 -35.74
CA LYS A 1028 -27.80 -24.96 -36.46
C LYS A 1028 -27.37 -26.35 -35.98
N GLY A 1029 -26.08 -26.54 -35.73
CA GLY A 1029 -25.55 -27.80 -35.19
C GLY A 1029 -26.12 -28.12 -33.81
N ILE A 1030 -26.10 -27.14 -32.90
CA ILE A 1030 -26.64 -27.26 -31.54
C ILE A 1030 -28.15 -27.56 -31.58
N ALA A 1031 -28.94 -26.86 -32.41
CA ALA A 1031 -30.38 -27.10 -32.51
C ALA A 1031 -30.71 -28.53 -32.99
N LYS A 1032 -29.93 -29.07 -33.92
CA LYS A 1032 -30.08 -30.46 -34.37
C LYS A 1032 -29.70 -31.47 -33.28
N ILE A 1033 -28.58 -31.25 -32.59
CA ILE A 1033 -28.15 -32.09 -31.46
C ILE A 1033 -29.21 -32.07 -30.36
N GLN A 1034 -29.77 -30.90 -30.05
CA GLN A 1034 -30.87 -30.75 -29.10
C GLN A 1034 -32.12 -31.54 -29.53
N SER A 1035 -32.45 -31.57 -30.82
CA SER A 1035 -33.55 -32.39 -31.33
C SER A 1035 -33.27 -33.89 -31.16
N VAL A 1036 -32.03 -34.33 -31.38
CA VAL A 1036 -31.63 -35.72 -31.11
C VAL A 1036 -31.74 -36.00 -29.61
N TRP A 1037 -31.25 -35.11 -28.75
CA TRP A 1037 -31.34 -35.25 -27.29
C TRP A 1037 -32.78 -35.44 -26.83
N LYS A 1038 -33.69 -34.57 -27.29
CA LYS A 1038 -35.13 -34.65 -26.97
C LYS A 1038 -35.80 -35.93 -27.49
N SER A 1039 -35.25 -36.61 -28.50
CA SER A 1039 -35.80 -37.89 -28.96
C SER A 1039 -35.43 -39.06 -28.04
N PHE A 1040 -34.28 -38.99 -27.37
CA PHE A 1040 -33.85 -39.99 -26.39
C PHE A 1040 -34.36 -39.68 -24.99
N LEU A 1041 -34.31 -38.41 -24.58
CA LEU A 1041 -34.71 -37.93 -23.25
C LEU A 1041 -35.65 -36.72 -23.38
N PRO A 1042 -36.95 -36.91 -23.70
CA PRO A 1042 -37.90 -35.82 -23.86
C PRO A 1042 -38.12 -35.02 -22.56
N GLU A 1043 -38.02 -35.70 -21.42
CA GLU A 1043 -38.26 -35.13 -20.09
C GLU A 1043 -37.03 -34.44 -19.50
N TYR A 1044 -35.84 -34.53 -20.11
CA TYR A 1044 -34.60 -33.97 -19.56
C TYR A 1044 -34.17 -32.68 -20.26
N PRO A 1045 -33.64 -31.69 -19.53
CA PRO A 1045 -33.09 -30.49 -20.13
C PRO A 1045 -31.86 -30.82 -20.99
N PHE A 1046 -31.67 -30.07 -22.06
CA PHE A 1046 -30.44 -30.12 -22.86
C PHE A 1046 -29.48 -29.04 -22.34
N ASP A 1047 -28.64 -29.41 -21.37
CA ASP A 1047 -27.60 -28.52 -20.82
C ASP A 1047 -26.27 -28.74 -21.55
N TYR A 1048 -25.66 -27.65 -22.01
CA TYR A 1048 -24.41 -27.69 -22.75
C TYR A 1048 -23.53 -26.49 -22.44
N ASN A 1049 -22.22 -26.70 -22.54
CA ASN A 1049 -21.20 -25.66 -22.46
C ASN A 1049 -20.11 -25.93 -23.50
N PHE A 1050 -19.44 -24.88 -23.98
CA PHE A 1050 -18.25 -25.10 -24.80
C PHE A 1050 -17.01 -25.34 -23.93
N LEU A 1051 -16.12 -26.23 -24.40
CA LEU A 1051 -14.90 -26.58 -23.68
C LEU A 1051 -13.93 -25.39 -23.52
N ASP A 1052 -13.91 -24.47 -24.48
CA ASP A 1052 -13.13 -23.23 -24.38
C ASP A 1052 -13.71 -22.23 -23.38
N GLN A 1053 -15.04 -22.21 -23.20
CA GLN A 1053 -15.71 -21.43 -22.17
C GLN A 1053 -15.37 -21.96 -20.78
N GLN A 1054 -15.46 -23.28 -20.55
CA GLN A 1054 -15.05 -23.90 -19.28
C GLN A 1054 -13.57 -23.59 -18.95
N TYR A 1055 -12.68 -23.67 -19.96
CA TYR A 1055 -11.28 -23.29 -19.79
C TYR A 1055 -11.10 -21.81 -19.41
N ASN A 1056 -11.89 -20.91 -19.99
CA ASN A 1056 -11.84 -19.48 -19.66
C ASN A 1056 -12.34 -19.18 -18.24
N GLU A 1057 -13.23 -20.01 -17.69
CA GLU A 1057 -13.75 -19.86 -16.33
C GLU A 1057 -12.67 -20.09 -15.26
N LEU A 1058 -11.71 -20.99 -15.50
CA LEU A 1058 -10.55 -21.22 -14.63
C LEU A 1058 -9.70 -19.95 -14.38
N TYR A 1059 -9.74 -18.98 -15.30
CA TYR A 1059 -8.99 -17.72 -15.20
C TYR A 1059 -9.90 -16.50 -15.04
N LYS A 1060 -11.20 -16.69 -14.75
CA LYS A 1060 -12.16 -15.58 -14.64
C LYS A 1060 -11.73 -14.57 -13.57
N THR A 1061 -11.22 -15.04 -12.43
CA THR A 1061 -10.69 -14.21 -11.35
C THR A 1061 -9.51 -13.37 -11.85
N ASP A 1062 -8.49 -13.99 -12.45
CA ASP A 1062 -7.31 -13.28 -12.96
C ASP A 1062 -7.67 -12.25 -14.04
N GLN A 1063 -8.62 -12.59 -14.92
CA GLN A 1063 -9.11 -11.68 -15.96
C GLN A 1063 -9.84 -10.48 -15.36
N THR A 1064 -10.71 -10.71 -14.37
CA THR A 1064 -11.40 -9.64 -13.63
C THR A 1064 -10.38 -8.72 -12.95
N MET A 1065 -9.38 -9.30 -12.26
CA MET A 1065 -8.31 -8.54 -11.64
C MET A 1065 -7.51 -7.71 -12.66
N GLY A 1066 -7.12 -8.31 -13.79
CA GLY A 1066 -6.41 -7.63 -14.87
C GLY A 1066 -7.19 -6.47 -15.48
N LYS A 1067 -8.51 -6.63 -15.66
CA LYS A 1067 -9.42 -5.57 -16.14
C LYS A 1067 -9.50 -4.41 -15.14
N VAL A 1068 -9.73 -4.71 -13.86
CA VAL A 1068 -9.80 -3.70 -12.79
C VAL A 1068 -8.46 -2.95 -12.66
N PHE A 1069 -7.34 -3.67 -12.71
CA PHE A 1069 -5.99 -3.09 -12.69
C PHE A 1069 -5.75 -2.14 -13.85
N SER A 1070 -6.22 -2.50 -15.06
CA SER A 1070 -6.09 -1.68 -16.27
C SER A 1070 -6.84 -0.35 -16.14
N VAL A 1071 -8.07 -0.37 -15.59
CA VAL A 1071 -8.87 0.85 -15.36
C VAL A 1071 -8.17 1.78 -14.37
N PHE A 1072 -7.71 1.28 -13.22
CA PHE A 1072 -7.04 2.12 -12.23
C PHE A 1072 -5.67 2.63 -12.71
N THR A 1073 -4.97 1.87 -13.55
CA THR A 1073 -3.76 2.36 -14.23
C THR A 1073 -4.08 3.51 -15.17
N LEU A 1074 -5.14 3.39 -15.98
CA LEU A 1074 -5.60 4.47 -16.85
C LEU A 1074 -5.97 5.73 -16.05
N LEU A 1075 -6.71 5.59 -14.95
CA LEU A 1075 -7.05 6.71 -14.06
C LEU A 1075 -5.80 7.37 -13.46
N SER A 1076 -4.82 6.56 -13.03
CA SER A 1076 -3.54 7.07 -12.50
C SER A 1076 -2.78 7.90 -13.53
N VAL A 1077 -2.74 7.42 -14.77
CA VAL A 1077 -2.13 8.14 -15.90
C VAL A 1077 -2.88 9.44 -16.18
N ILE A 1078 -4.22 9.43 -16.20
CA ILE A 1078 -5.03 10.65 -16.39
C ILE A 1078 -4.73 11.69 -15.31
N VAL A 1079 -4.71 11.27 -14.03
CA VAL A 1079 -4.38 12.14 -12.89
C VAL A 1079 -2.97 12.73 -13.03
N ALA A 1080 -1.99 11.93 -13.48
CA ALA A 1080 -0.65 12.42 -13.76
C ALA A 1080 -0.63 13.45 -14.92
N CYS A 1081 -1.33 13.17 -16.02
CA CYS A 1081 -1.39 14.07 -17.16
C CYS A 1081 -2.00 15.42 -16.81
N MET A 1082 -3.07 15.43 -16.00
CA MET A 1082 -3.68 16.68 -15.51
C MET A 1082 -2.66 17.57 -14.79
N GLY A 1083 -1.77 16.98 -13.99
CA GLY A 1083 -0.74 17.76 -13.30
C GLY A 1083 0.36 18.28 -14.19
N LEU A 1084 0.78 17.48 -15.17
CA LEU A 1084 1.71 17.94 -16.19
C LEU A 1084 1.11 19.08 -17.00
N PHE A 1085 -0.16 18.95 -17.39
CA PHE A 1085 -0.89 19.95 -18.15
C PHE A 1085 -0.92 21.31 -17.43
N GLY A 1086 -1.29 21.33 -16.14
CA GLY A 1086 -1.30 22.58 -15.38
C GLY A 1086 0.11 23.17 -15.15
N LEU A 1087 1.14 22.33 -15.00
CA LEU A 1087 2.54 22.78 -14.89
C LEU A 1087 3.07 23.36 -16.20
N ALA A 1088 2.76 22.73 -17.32
CA ALA A 1088 3.12 23.21 -18.65
C ALA A 1088 2.43 24.54 -18.95
N MET A 1089 1.12 24.64 -18.65
CA MET A 1089 0.35 25.88 -18.79
C MET A 1089 1.00 27.03 -18.01
N HIS A 1090 1.35 26.82 -16.74
CA HIS A 1090 1.96 27.85 -15.92
C HIS A 1090 3.39 28.22 -16.36
N THR A 1091 4.16 27.25 -16.83
CA THR A 1091 5.52 27.50 -17.35
C THR A 1091 5.46 28.29 -18.66
N ALA A 1092 4.51 27.96 -19.52
CA ALA A 1092 4.24 28.69 -20.76
C ALA A 1092 3.82 30.13 -20.48
N GLU A 1093 2.92 30.37 -19.52
CA GLU A 1093 2.54 31.72 -19.07
C GLU A 1093 3.76 32.54 -18.62
N ARG A 1094 4.65 31.95 -17.82
CA ARG A 1094 5.86 32.63 -17.33
C ARG A 1094 6.85 32.96 -18.44
N ARG A 1095 6.98 32.10 -19.45
CA ARG A 1095 7.91 32.28 -20.58
C ARG A 1095 7.27 33.03 -21.75
N THR A 1096 6.06 33.57 -21.62
CA THR A 1096 5.35 34.26 -22.73
C THR A 1096 6.17 35.38 -23.37
N LYS A 1097 6.86 36.22 -22.57
CA LYS A 1097 7.71 37.32 -23.09
C LYS A 1097 8.95 36.79 -23.82
N GLU A 1098 9.61 35.80 -23.24
CA GLU A 1098 10.77 35.12 -23.84
C GLU A 1098 10.37 34.45 -25.17
N ILE A 1099 9.24 33.75 -25.20
CA ILE A 1099 8.69 33.11 -26.41
C ILE A 1099 8.32 34.17 -27.45
N GLY A 1100 7.69 35.29 -27.05
CA GLY A 1100 7.35 36.41 -27.92
C GLY A 1100 8.59 37.03 -28.57
N ILE A 1101 9.64 37.32 -27.78
CA ILE A 1101 10.92 37.84 -28.28
C ILE A 1101 11.55 36.85 -29.26
N ARG A 1102 11.67 35.57 -28.89
CA ARG A 1102 12.24 34.53 -29.76
C ARG A 1102 11.47 34.38 -31.08
N LYS A 1103 10.15 34.48 -31.04
CA LYS A 1103 9.28 34.37 -32.23
C LYS A 1103 9.42 35.58 -33.15
N VAL A 1104 9.57 36.79 -32.60
CA VAL A 1104 9.93 38.00 -33.36
C VAL A 1104 11.34 37.89 -33.96
N LEU A 1105 12.27 37.22 -33.26
CA LEU A 1105 13.62 36.91 -33.73
C LEU A 1105 13.69 35.70 -34.70
N GLY A 1106 12.56 35.18 -35.20
CA GLY A 1106 12.52 34.14 -36.23
C GLY A 1106 12.52 32.70 -35.73
N ALA A 1107 12.33 32.44 -34.42
CA ALA A 1107 12.20 31.07 -33.93
C ALA A 1107 10.91 30.40 -34.43
N SER A 1108 11.04 29.22 -35.04
CA SER A 1108 9.90 28.39 -35.46
C SER A 1108 9.06 27.95 -34.25
N THR A 1109 7.77 27.73 -34.47
CA THR A 1109 6.85 27.18 -33.45
C THR A 1109 7.35 25.83 -32.91
N THR A 1110 7.94 24.99 -33.77
CA THR A 1110 8.55 23.71 -33.41
C THR A 1110 9.70 23.87 -32.41
N ASN A 1111 10.58 24.86 -32.60
CA ASN A 1111 11.70 25.10 -31.68
C ASN A 1111 11.23 25.53 -30.29
N VAL A 1112 10.14 26.30 -30.22
CA VAL A 1112 9.51 26.68 -28.94
C VAL A 1112 8.93 25.46 -28.22
N ILE A 1113 8.25 24.57 -28.96
CA ILE A 1113 7.68 23.33 -28.42
C ILE A 1113 8.79 22.41 -27.90
N VAL A 1114 9.86 22.18 -28.67
CA VAL A 1114 10.99 21.34 -28.27
C VAL A 1114 11.67 21.87 -27.01
N MET A 1115 11.87 23.19 -26.93
CA MET A 1115 12.47 23.82 -25.74
C MET A 1115 11.64 23.57 -24.49
N LEU A 1116 10.31 23.71 -24.56
CA LEU A 1116 9.42 23.48 -23.42
C LEU A 1116 9.33 22.00 -23.06
N SER A 1117 9.31 21.11 -24.04
CA SER A 1117 9.20 19.65 -23.83
C SER A 1117 10.47 19.02 -23.25
N LYS A 1118 11.66 19.52 -23.58
CA LYS A 1118 12.95 18.96 -23.14
C LYS A 1118 13.09 18.92 -21.61
N ASP A 1119 12.62 19.96 -20.93
CA ASP A 1119 12.67 20.08 -19.47
C ASP A 1119 11.84 18.99 -18.77
N PHE A 1120 10.71 18.59 -19.36
CA PHE A 1120 9.85 17.53 -18.83
C PHE A 1120 10.29 16.13 -19.27
N LEU A 1121 10.75 15.96 -20.51
CA LEU A 1121 11.22 14.68 -21.03
C LEU A 1121 12.38 14.14 -20.19
N LYS A 1122 13.29 15.02 -19.74
CA LYS A 1122 14.37 14.65 -18.82
C LYS A 1122 13.86 14.05 -17.51
N LEU A 1123 12.75 14.57 -16.98
CA LEU A 1123 12.13 14.06 -15.75
C LEU A 1123 11.46 12.70 -15.99
N VAL A 1124 10.83 12.51 -17.15
CA VAL A 1124 10.23 11.22 -17.54
C VAL A 1124 11.29 10.12 -17.66
N VAL A 1125 12.45 10.42 -18.24
CA VAL A 1125 13.57 9.46 -18.34
C VAL A 1125 14.08 9.06 -16.95
N ILE A 1126 14.31 10.04 -16.07
CA ILE A 1126 14.77 9.77 -14.68
C ILE A 1126 13.72 8.94 -13.92
N ALA A 1127 12.43 9.27 -14.09
CA ALA A 1127 11.34 8.53 -13.47
C ALA A 1127 11.28 7.07 -13.96
N SER A 1128 11.48 6.86 -15.26
CA SER A 1128 11.46 5.52 -15.86
C SER A 1128 12.64 4.66 -15.36
N LEU A 1129 13.83 5.25 -15.20
CA LEU A 1129 14.99 4.57 -14.62
C LEU A 1129 14.75 4.08 -13.17
N ILE A 1130 13.91 4.78 -12.41
CA ILE A 1130 13.52 4.37 -11.05
C ILE A 1130 12.39 3.34 -11.09
N ALA A 1131 11.41 3.51 -12.00
CA ALA A 1131 10.25 2.64 -12.11
C ALA A 1131 10.58 1.22 -12.55
N ILE A 1132 11.51 1.07 -13.51
CA ILE A 1132 11.90 -0.22 -14.10
C ILE A 1132 12.32 -1.27 -13.04
N PRO A 1133 13.31 -1.02 -12.16
CA PRO A 1133 13.74 -2.03 -11.19
C PRO A 1133 12.66 -2.38 -10.17
N ILE A 1134 11.85 -1.39 -9.77
CA ILE A 1134 10.75 -1.60 -8.81
C ILE A 1134 9.65 -2.48 -9.43
N ALA A 1135 9.23 -2.15 -10.64
CA ALA A 1135 8.19 -2.90 -11.36
C ALA A 1135 8.67 -4.31 -11.74
N TRP A 1136 9.94 -4.45 -12.17
CA TRP A 1136 10.53 -5.75 -12.47
C TRP A 1136 10.55 -6.66 -11.24
N TYR A 1137 11.03 -6.17 -10.09
CA TYR A 1137 11.06 -6.95 -8.86
C TYR A 1137 9.65 -7.38 -8.40
N ALA A 1138 8.68 -6.45 -8.44
CA ALA A 1138 7.31 -6.75 -8.05
C ALA A 1138 6.64 -7.79 -8.97
N MET A 1139 6.83 -7.65 -10.29
CA MET A 1139 6.25 -8.57 -11.27
C MET A 1139 6.95 -9.92 -11.32
N GLN A 1140 8.25 -9.97 -11.04
CA GLN A 1140 8.96 -11.25 -10.93
C GLN A 1140 8.39 -12.10 -9.79
N ASN A 1141 8.15 -11.49 -8.63
CA ASN A 1141 7.56 -12.21 -7.49
C ASN A 1141 6.12 -12.64 -7.78
N TRP A 1142 5.32 -11.81 -8.45
CA TRP A 1142 3.96 -12.21 -8.84
C TRP A 1142 3.95 -13.35 -9.88
N LEU A 1143 4.86 -13.33 -10.86
CA LEU A 1143 5.00 -14.40 -11.85
C LEU A 1143 5.53 -15.72 -11.25
N GLN A 1144 6.04 -15.73 -10.03
CA GLN A 1144 6.45 -16.97 -9.34
C GLN A 1144 5.26 -17.83 -8.91
N ASP A 1145 4.07 -17.23 -8.77
CA ASP A 1145 2.84 -17.97 -8.43
C ASP A 1145 2.31 -18.81 -9.63
N PHE A 1146 2.89 -18.67 -10.83
CA PHE A 1146 2.53 -19.44 -12.03
C PHE A 1146 3.63 -20.45 -12.37
N ALA A 1147 3.28 -21.75 -12.47
CA ALA A 1147 4.18 -22.76 -13.01
C ALA A 1147 4.61 -22.44 -14.46
N TYR A 1148 3.68 -21.90 -15.24
CA TYR A 1148 3.91 -21.45 -16.61
C TYR A 1148 3.81 -19.94 -16.72
N ARG A 1149 4.97 -19.28 -16.82
CA ARG A 1149 5.08 -17.82 -16.82
C ARG A 1149 5.70 -17.28 -18.10
N THR A 1150 5.28 -16.08 -18.50
CA THR A 1150 5.97 -15.29 -19.52
C THR A 1150 7.28 -14.72 -19.00
N ASP A 1151 8.30 -14.67 -19.84
CA ASP A 1151 9.51 -13.91 -19.54
C ASP A 1151 9.25 -12.40 -19.68
N ILE A 1152 9.84 -11.63 -18.75
CA ILE A 1152 9.82 -10.17 -18.78
C ILE A 1152 10.89 -9.68 -19.75
N ASN A 1153 10.51 -9.52 -21.02
CA ASN A 1153 11.40 -9.04 -22.07
C ASN A 1153 11.67 -7.53 -21.95
N TRP A 1154 12.89 -7.10 -22.29
CA TRP A 1154 13.35 -5.72 -22.14
C TRP A 1154 12.49 -4.69 -22.90
N TRP A 1155 11.88 -5.10 -24.02
CA TRP A 1155 11.04 -4.22 -24.84
C TRP A 1155 9.81 -3.70 -24.08
N ILE A 1156 9.34 -4.40 -23.05
CA ILE A 1156 8.23 -3.94 -22.21
C ILE A 1156 8.62 -2.60 -21.56
N PHE A 1157 9.82 -2.52 -21.01
CA PHE A 1157 10.32 -1.29 -20.39
C PHE A 1157 10.49 -0.17 -21.42
N ALA A 1158 10.97 -0.51 -22.62
CA ALA A 1158 11.11 0.46 -23.71
C ALA A 1158 9.73 0.97 -24.18
N LEU A 1159 8.75 0.08 -24.35
CA LEU A 1159 7.38 0.43 -24.73
C LEU A 1159 6.71 1.27 -23.65
N SER A 1160 6.78 0.88 -22.38
CA SER A 1160 6.20 1.65 -21.27
C SER A 1160 6.82 3.04 -21.16
N THR A 1161 8.15 3.14 -21.26
CA THR A 1161 8.86 4.44 -21.25
C THR A 1161 8.43 5.31 -22.44
N THR A 1162 8.33 4.71 -23.63
CA THR A 1162 7.89 5.41 -24.85
C THR A 1162 6.44 5.88 -24.72
N LEU A 1163 5.56 5.05 -24.16
CA LEU A 1163 4.16 5.39 -23.94
C LEU A 1163 4.01 6.55 -22.96
N VAL A 1164 4.72 6.51 -21.83
CA VAL A 1164 4.72 7.62 -20.84
C VAL A 1164 5.29 8.89 -21.47
N ALA A 1165 6.38 8.79 -22.23
CA ALA A 1165 6.96 9.93 -22.94
C ALA A 1165 6.01 10.50 -23.99
N PHE A 1166 5.32 9.66 -24.75
CA PHE A 1166 4.33 10.05 -25.75
C PHE A 1166 3.14 10.78 -25.10
N ILE A 1167 2.61 10.24 -24.00
CA ILE A 1167 1.52 10.85 -23.24
C ILE A 1167 1.95 12.21 -22.64
N ALA A 1168 3.17 12.29 -22.11
CA ALA A 1168 3.72 13.55 -21.61
C ALA A 1168 3.88 14.58 -22.73
N LEU A 1169 4.43 14.17 -23.89
CA LEU A 1169 4.64 15.01 -25.06
C LEU A 1169 3.33 15.52 -25.64
N THR A 1170 2.32 14.67 -25.80
CA THR A 1170 1.01 15.11 -26.33
C THR A 1170 0.35 16.13 -25.39
N THR A 1171 0.39 15.88 -24.09
CA THR A 1171 -0.12 16.80 -23.06
C THR A 1171 0.59 18.17 -23.09
N ILE A 1172 1.92 18.19 -23.22
CA ILE A 1172 2.71 19.43 -23.28
C ILE A 1172 2.55 20.14 -24.63
N SER A 1173 2.51 19.38 -25.73
CA SER A 1173 2.48 19.91 -27.10
C SER A 1173 1.17 20.63 -27.37
N PHE A 1174 0.04 20.09 -26.88
CA PHE A 1174 -1.27 20.75 -26.99
C PHE A 1174 -1.24 22.18 -26.42
N GLN A 1175 -0.65 22.36 -25.23
CA GLN A 1175 -0.53 23.68 -24.61
C GLN A 1175 0.54 24.55 -25.27
N SER A 1176 1.70 23.95 -25.57
CA SER A 1176 2.83 24.65 -26.18
C SER A 1176 2.46 25.19 -27.56
N PHE A 1177 1.65 24.46 -28.32
CA PHE A 1177 1.11 24.90 -29.60
C PHE A 1177 0.17 26.10 -29.45
N ARG A 1178 -0.78 26.05 -28.50
CA ARG A 1178 -1.70 27.17 -28.23
C ARG A 1178 -0.96 28.45 -27.80
N THR A 1179 0.09 28.33 -26.99
CA THR A 1179 0.90 29.49 -26.58
C THR A 1179 1.84 29.95 -27.70
N ALA A 1180 2.44 29.02 -28.46
CA ALA A 1180 3.36 29.35 -29.55
C ALA A 1180 2.64 29.98 -30.74
N THR A 1181 1.34 29.73 -30.96
CA THR A 1181 0.54 30.38 -32.02
C THR A 1181 -0.02 31.74 -31.62
N ALA A 1182 0.04 32.12 -30.34
CA ALA A 1182 -0.41 33.43 -29.88
C ALA A 1182 0.31 34.58 -30.60
N ASN A 1183 -0.43 35.67 -30.85
CA ASN A 1183 0.10 36.84 -31.54
C ASN A 1183 1.16 37.54 -30.66
N PRO A 1184 2.43 37.61 -31.10
CA PRO A 1184 3.51 38.19 -30.30
C PRO A 1184 3.28 39.66 -29.95
N VAL A 1185 2.51 40.41 -30.75
CA VAL A 1185 2.13 41.81 -30.47
C VAL A 1185 1.28 41.91 -29.20
N LYS A 1186 0.35 40.97 -28.98
CA LYS A 1186 -0.45 40.92 -27.75
C LYS A 1186 0.41 40.49 -26.55
N SER A 1187 1.38 39.60 -26.76
CA SER A 1187 2.29 39.11 -25.72
C SER A 1187 3.29 40.16 -25.23
N LEU A 1188 3.68 41.12 -26.08
CA LEU A 1188 4.60 42.21 -25.75
C LEU A 1188 3.88 43.46 -25.22
N ARG A 1189 2.60 43.65 -25.56
CA ARG A 1189 1.78 44.83 -25.17
C ARG A 1189 1.09 44.70 -23.81
N ASN A 1190 0.94 43.49 -23.27
CA ASN A 1190 0.37 43.28 -21.93
C ASN A 1190 1.35 43.70 -20.82
N GLU A 1191 1.41 45.01 -20.55
CA GLU A 1191 1.69 45.61 -19.24
C GLU A 1191 0.66 46.70 -18.94
#